data_AF-A0A261XY32-F1
#
_entry.id   AF-A0A261XY32-F1
#
_cell.length_a   1.000
_cell.length_b   1.000
_cell.length_c   1.000
_cell.angle_alpha   90.00
_cell.angle_beta   90.00
_cell.angle_gamma   90.00
#
_symmetry.space_group_name_H-M   'P 1'
#
loop_
_entity.id
_entity.type
_entity.pdbx_description
1 polymer ?
#
loop_
_entity_poly.entity_id
_entity_poly.type
_entity_poly.pdbx_seq_one_letter_code
_entity_poly.pdbx_strand_id
1 'polypeptide(L)'
;MEEHTERPIPSPEQDFVTIENEHLEQEHPSTPTSVMSTSVQPAQPATAVQTEKEQLPQLQIVNEEQAFTADMPQYMAQWKLDQAGFNYNMVAVFGSQSTGKSTLLNRLFGTQFDVMDESRRQQTTKGIWISRGQGMNVLIMDVEGTDGRERGEDQDFERKSALFSLATSEVILVNLWEHQVGLYQGANMGLLKTVFEVNLQLFQAQKNQEKTLLLFVIRDHVGTTPLSNLQATLQTDLERIWYSLSKPEGLEDCKITDYFDFMYTTLPHKILMPEKFDDEVAKLRTRFTEPKDPNFVFQPNYSRRVPADGLHVYCSSIWEKIMSNKDLDLPTQQELLAQYRCDEIASAVLATFVGQFADLRRLLENGDVNADLGSIMSSARTEALKLFDKDASRYHPEVYKRKRQELLANANTQLFGYFSMQLRNAHKRAMQLFTDKLTTDLKGHSYNFVEVVKVTREKAIDYFVEVAKAIQLPETDWEFANEQQQLESEIEERAMEARTAELRKAEKQLEKQLERSIAEPISLALNQPSQDMWHKVIVIFRNAIEGGRDSLIQRAKSFNSSNDELDVAVLSMERRSWKLLRKKVDEETADAMLLLKLRTRFEEQFRYDDQGLPRVWKPEDDIDGHFQRARSETLQLLPLFSHIALKDEDADFSIANDENFDFGATLDILSEAKQREISTRFKRESDAFYLEAKRSVVATTAKVPYWVVVLLVVLGWNEFITIVTSPLYLMLFIIFGSTGYLIWGLNLTGPVMRVGHVVYNEGSRMIREKVTEGLDRAKDQDGTGRRYHLTDDQTADLKAMWRKAFEIYDAPCRKPNGTANGNGVAHSGSEGKSGGMLGGYFGKKKPVHDVEEDYVANGSVTASTEILDHYSGQQVKEALWTLCWAEHPDALLLRLLRARKWDVEKALLMGNNIMKWRLDNHVDEIIKMGEKGLRAKYEAANPGKGGKQWDYQMTSGKSYLSGPDRLDRTYTVINVHHHKKEDQPLDMLRRWTILIMETTRLYMAFPCETGSILFNMKQFALSNMDFEYVKFLISCFEAYYPECLGVCLLHGAPWVFGAVWKLIAPLLDPVVAQKVHFTHTNEDLHQFIAPENLPAEFGGTKNFKYIYEVPRDENGFADVPNKDELFAKKKQLEEEFEKVTREWATTMGSTPELDKERDELAKEHRKVVIALDPVVRADTHYHRKGYVRVENGRLIRDWQNGDGEVDLTERI
;
A
#
# COMPACT_ATOMS: atom_id res chain seq x y z
N MET A 1 23.36 -16.94 59.13
CA MET A 1 22.36 -17.84 58.53
C MET A 1 22.64 -17.94 57.04
N GLU A 2 23.73 -18.59 56.61
CA GLU A 2 24.22 -19.98 56.91
C GLU A 2 23.40 -21.04 56.14
N GLU A 3 23.98 -22.05 55.48
CA GLU A 3 25.41 -22.47 55.40
C GLU A 3 25.66 -23.29 54.09
N HIS A 4 26.80 -23.15 53.39
CA HIS A 4 27.96 -24.09 53.30
C HIS A 4 27.72 -25.41 52.52
N THR A 5 28.68 -26.06 51.84
CA THR A 5 30.11 -25.81 51.49
C THR A 5 30.40 -26.49 50.11
N GLU A 6 31.59 -26.55 49.47
CA GLU A 6 33.01 -26.39 49.86
C GLU A 6 33.92 -25.95 48.67
N ARG A 7 35.25 -25.82 48.90
CA ARG A 7 36.33 -25.48 47.92
C ARG A 7 37.54 -26.45 48.16
N PRO A 8 38.89 -26.14 48.11
CA PRO A 8 39.70 -25.00 47.57
C PRO A 8 41.11 -25.36 46.96
N ILE A 9 42.00 -24.35 46.87
CA ILE A 9 43.50 -24.29 46.81
C ILE A 9 44.25 -24.48 45.43
N PRO A 10 45.58 -24.18 45.30
CA PRO A 10 46.27 -22.94 44.86
C PRO A 10 46.87 -23.00 43.40
N SER A 11 47.78 -22.16 42.84
CA SER A 11 48.81 -21.19 43.32
C SER A 11 49.20 -20.11 42.25
N PRO A 12 50.00 -19.06 42.57
CA PRO A 12 50.39 -17.97 41.64
C PRO A 12 51.93 -17.76 41.44
N GLU A 13 52.33 -16.52 41.04
CA GLU A 13 53.70 -15.96 40.77
C GLU A 13 54.26 -16.15 39.33
N GLN A 14 55.05 -15.25 38.70
CA GLN A 14 55.77 -14.02 39.13
C GLN A 14 55.53 -12.79 38.19
N ASP A 15 55.93 -11.61 38.65
CA ASP A 15 55.75 -10.27 38.03
C ASP A 15 57.02 -9.69 37.34
N PHE A 16 56.87 -8.48 36.76
CA PHE A 16 57.87 -7.47 36.35
C PHE A 16 58.60 -7.63 34.98
N VAL A 17 59.13 -6.57 34.32
CA VAL A 17 58.63 -5.21 33.97
C VAL A 17 59.68 -4.40 33.16
N THR A 18 59.22 -3.42 32.35
CA THR A 18 59.96 -2.25 31.76
C THR A 18 61.06 -2.36 30.68
N ILE A 19 60.92 -1.40 29.74
CA ILE A 19 61.95 -0.48 29.16
C ILE A 19 62.72 -0.86 27.88
N GLU A 20 62.91 0.21 27.08
CA GLU A 20 63.62 0.29 25.81
C GLU A 20 65.15 0.15 25.97
N ASN A 21 65.86 -0.04 24.86
CA ASN A 21 67.03 0.79 24.52
C ASN A 21 67.46 0.61 23.06
N GLU A 22 68.29 1.54 22.57
CA GLU A 22 68.79 1.60 21.20
C GLU A 22 70.17 0.91 21.00
N HIS A 23 70.73 1.09 19.79
CA HIS A 23 72.15 1.04 19.39
C HIS A 23 72.82 -0.30 19.02
N LEU A 24 73.10 -0.39 17.70
CA LEU A 24 74.40 -0.68 17.05
C LEU A 24 75.16 -2.02 17.25
N GLU A 25 75.60 -2.57 16.10
CA GLU A 25 76.97 -3.03 15.71
C GLU A 25 77.94 -3.66 16.75
N GLN A 26 78.76 -4.69 16.46
CA GLN A 26 79.16 -5.37 15.20
C GLN A 26 79.90 -6.71 15.54
N GLU A 27 80.30 -7.51 14.52
CA GLU A 27 81.60 -8.21 14.35
C GLU A 27 81.56 -9.60 13.62
N HIS A 28 82.71 -10.01 13.05
CA HIS A 28 82.91 -11.16 12.13
C HIS A 28 83.87 -12.25 12.69
N PRO A 29 83.99 -13.44 12.03
CA PRO A 29 85.21 -13.74 11.23
C PRO A 29 85.00 -14.72 10.03
N SER A 30 85.96 -15.07 9.14
CA SER A 30 87.01 -14.31 8.42
C SER A 30 87.83 -15.17 7.40
N THR A 31 87.99 -14.73 6.13
CA THR A 31 89.17 -14.96 5.21
C THR A 31 89.57 -16.39 4.72
N PRO A 32 90.48 -16.59 3.70
CA PRO A 32 90.89 -15.75 2.53
C PRO A 32 91.23 -16.48 1.15
N THR A 33 91.19 -15.74 0.02
CA THR A 33 92.00 -15.88 -1.27
C THR A 33 91.85 -17.14 -2.18
N SER A 34 92.23 -17.19 -3.49
CA SER A 34 93.19 -16.43 -4.36
C SER A 34 92.75 -16.19 -5.85
N VAL A 35 93.69 -16.03 -6.82
CA VAL A 35 93.56 -15.51 -8.24
C VAL A 35 94.20 -16.47 -9.32
N MET A 36 94.33 -16.26 -10.66
CA MET A 36 94.55 -15.06 -11.54
C MET A 36 94.44 -15.31 -13.10
N SER A 37 94.41 -14.22 -13.90
CA SER A 37 95.03 -13.98 -15.26
C SER A 37 94.47 -14.44 -16.66
N THR A 38 94.54 -13.49 -17.63
CA THR A 38 94.85 -13.55 -19.12
C THR A 38 93.88 -14.00 -20.26
N SER A 39 93.18 -13.01 -20.87
CA SER A 39 93.20 -12.53 -22.30
C SER A 39 93.24 -13.43 -23.57
N VAL A 40 92.32 -13.17 -24.57
CA VAL A 40 92.54 -12.71 -25.99
C VAL A 40 91.25 -12.85 -26.88
N GLN A 41 91.16 -12.07 -27.98
CA GLN A 41 90.04 -11.81 -28.95
C GLN A 41 89.99 -12.80 -30.18
N PRO A 42 89.06 -12.72 -31.22
CA PRO A 42 88.26 -11.58 -31.73
C PRO A 42 86.84 -11.78 -32.39
N ALA A 43 86.13 -10.65 -32.64
CA ALA A 43 85.09 -10.36 -33.67
C ALA A 43 83.75 -11.17 -33.68
N GLN A 44 82.56 -10.68 -34.11
CA GLN A 44 81.97 -9.41 -34.60
C GLN A 44 80.41 -9.56 -34.59
N PRO A 45 79.56 -8.53 -34.84
CA PRO A 45 79.60 -7.09 -34.55
C PRO A 45 78.48 -6.69 -33.53
N ALA A 46 78.20 -5.39 -33.34
CA ALA A 46 77.23 -4.90 -32.35
C ALA A 46 75.85 -4.50 -32.93
N THR A 47 74.80 -4.59 -32.10
CA THR A 47 73.47 -3.98 -32.30
C THR A 47 73.12 -3.06 -31.12
N ALA A 48 72.31 -2.02 -31.37
CA ALA A 48 72.08 -0.94 -30.41
C ALA A 48 71.01 -1.26 -29.35
N VAL A 49 71.19 -0.71 -28.15
CA VAL A 49 70.20 -0.76 -27.06
C VAL A 49 69.10 0.28 -27.32
N GLN A 50 67.84 -0.14 -27.22
CA GLN A 50 66.69 0.77 -27.20
C GLN A 50 66.24 0.99 -25.75
N THR A 51 65.96 2.23 -25.37
CA THR A 51 65.28 2.56 -24.11
C THR A 51 63.77 2.45 -24.28
N GLU A 52 63.11 1.71 -23.39
CA GLU A 52 61.65 1.63 -23.32
C GLU A 52 61.03 2.99 -22.97
N LYS A 53 59.84 3.26 -23.52
CA LYS A 53 59.11 4.52 -23.29
C LYS A 53 57.99 4.32 -22.27
N GLU A 54 57.98 5.12 -21.21
CA GLU A 54 56.86 5.20 -20.26
C GLU A 54 55.57 5.56 -21.02
N GLN A 55 54.57 4.69 -20.97
CA GLN A 55 53.27 4.88 -21.61
C GLN A 55 52.31 5.53 -20.62
N LEU A 56 51.71 6.66 -21.00
CA LEU A 56 50.73 7.38 -20.19
C LEU A 56 49.33 7.24 -20.82
N PRO A 57 48.27 7.03 -20.01
CA PRO A 57 46.92 6.88 -20.53
C PRO A 57 46.34 8.22 -21.03
N GLN A 58 45.32 8.14 -21.87
CA GLN A 58 44.53 9.27 -22.35
C GLN A 58 43.07 9.14 -21.89
N LEU A 59 42.39 10.28 -21.75
CA LEU A 59 41.01 10.39 -21.28
C LEU A 59 40.19 11.21 -22.28
N GLN A 60 39.02 10.70 -22.67
CA GLN A 60 38.00 11.52 -23.33
C GLN A 60 37.29 12.34 -22.26
N ILE A 61 37.42 13.67 -22.31
CA ILE A 61 36.77 14.57 -21.33
C ILE A 61 35.37 15.01 -21.77
N VAL A 62 35.12 15.03 -23.08
CA VAL A 62 33.80 15.25 -23.70
C VAL A 62 33.60 14.25 -24.82
N ASN A 63 32.50 13.50 -24.80
CA ASN A 63 32.16 12.49 -25.81
C ASN A 63 31.33 13.04 -26.99
N GLU A 64 30.86 12.16 -27.88
CA GLU A 64 30.04 12.55 -29.04
C GLU A 64 28.70 13.17 -28.63
N GLU A 65 28.12 12.66 -27.53
CA GLU A 65 26.85 13.03 -26.93
C GLU A 65 26.92 14.32 -26.08
N GLN A 66 28.06 15.03 -26.07
CA GLN A 66 28.30 16.26 -25.31
C GLN A 66 28.28 16.08 -23.78
N ALA A 67 28.43 14.86 -23.27
CA ALA A 67 28.56 14.56 -21.85
C ALA A 67 30.02 14.75 -21.37
N PHE A 68 30.18 15.29 -20.16
CA PHE A 68 31.49 15.50 -19.52
C PHE A 68 31.85 14.29 -18.62
N THR A 69 33.12 13.86 -18.61
CA THR A 69 33.54 12.68 -17.83
C THR A 69 33.62 12.92 -16.32
N ALA A 70 33.25 11.90 -15.54
CA ALA A 70 33.47 11.85 -14.09
C ALA A 70 34.88 11.36 -13.70
N ASP A 71 35.62 10.73 -14.62
CA ASP A 71 36.85 9.98 -14.27
C ASP A 71 38.10 10.86 -14.13
N MET A 72 38.02 12.15 -14.48
CA MET A 72 39.15 13.08 -14.49
C MET A 72 39.98 13.08 -13.18
N PRO A 73 39.41 13.02 -11.96
CA PRO A 73 40.19 12.92 -10.73
C PRO A 73 41.07 11.66 -10.64
N GLN A 74 40.57 10.52 -11.15
CA GLN A 74 41.33 9.26 -11.17
C GLN A 74 42.54 9.36 -12.11
N TYR A 75 42.33 9.95 -13.29
CA TYR A 75 43.39 10.17 -14.27
C TYR A 75 44.41 11.21 -13.81
N MET A 76 44.00 12.27 -13.10
CA MET A 76 44.93 13.22 -12.49
C MET A 76 45.87 12.57 -11.46
N ALA A 77 45.38 11.59 -10.68
CA ALA A 77 46.22 10.78 -9.80
C ALA A 77 47.14 9.82 -10.58
N GLN A 78 46.64 9.13 -11.61
CA GLN A 78 47.47 8.26 -12.48
C GLN A 78 48.58 9.06 -13.19
N TRP A 79 48.28 10.27 -13.65
CA TRP A 79 49.24 11.19 -14.23
C TRP A 79 50.16 11.86 -13.20
N LYS A 80 50.00 11.59 -11.88
CA LYS A 80 50.82 12.16 -10.79
C LYS A 80 50.76 13.70 -10.77
N LEU A 81 49.57 14.27 -10.99
CA LEU A 81 49.30 15.72 -11.01
C LEU A 81 48.30 16.18 -9.94
N ASP A 82 47.58 15.26 -9.28
CA ASP A 82 46.67 15.53 -8.16
C ASP A 82 47.27 16.45 -7.08
N GLN A 83 48.54 16.22 -6.72
CA GLN A 83 49.28 16.98 -5.71
C GLN A 83 50.18 18.09 -6.29
N ALA A 84 50.08 18.38 -7.59
CA ALA A 84 50.91 19.41 -8.24
C ALA A 84 50.52 20.85 -7.84
N GLY A 85 49.35 21.06 -7.22
CA GLY A 85 48.83 22.40 -6.91
C GLY A 85 48.67 23.22 -8.18
N PHE A 86 49.42 24.33 -8.29
CA PHE A 86 49.46 25.17 -9.50
C PHE A 86 50.62 24.82 -10.46
N ASN A 87 51.40 23.78 -10.20
CA ASN A 87 52.58 23.41 -11.01
C ASN A 87 52.22 22.46 -12.17
N TYR A 88 51.23 22.87 -12.96
CA TYR A 88 50.88 22.28 -14.25
C TYR A 88 50.49 23.40 -15.23
N ASN A 89 50.54 23.10 -16.52
CA ASN A 89 50.14 24.02 -17.60
C ASN A 89 49.15 23.29 -18.52
N MET A 90 48.34 24.00 -19.31
CA MET A 90 47.40 23.35 -20.26
C MET A 90 47.41 23.95 -21.68
N VAL A 91 47.50 23.05 -22.67
CA VAL A 91 47.64 23.34 -24.09
C VAL A 91 46.56 22.63 -24.90
N ALA A 92 45.80 23.36 -25.71
CA ALA A 92 44.86 22.78 -26.69
C ALA A 92 45.36 22.91 -28.13
N VAL A 93 44.78 22.16 -29.07
CA VAL A 93 45.06 22.30 -30.52
C VAL A 93 43.79 22.50 -31.35
N PHE A 94 43.80 23.52 -32.21
CA PHE A 94 42.78 23.80 -33.22
C PHE A 94 43.33 23.61 -34.63
N GLY A 95 42.42 23.44 -35.59
CA GLY A 95 42.71 23.21 -37.00
C GLY A 95 41.75 22.19 -37.62
N SER A 96 41.54 22.30 -38.93
CA SER A 96 40.50 21.55 -39.66
C SER A 96 40.69 20.04 -39.58
N GLN A 97 39.64 19.27 -39.86
CA GLN A 97 39.73 17.81 -40.00
C GLN A 97 40.88 17.42 -40.96
N SER A 98 41.57 16.32 -40.67
CA SER A 98 42.70 15.80 -41.46
C SER A 98 43.98 16.66 -41.51
N THR A 99 44.05 17.83 -40.86
CA THR A 99 45.26 18.69 -40.90
C THR A 99 46.47 18.15 -40.12
N GLY A 100 46.36 16.98 -39.47
CA GLY A 100 47.45 16.30 -38.79
C GLY A 100 47.74 16.83 -37.37
N LYS A 101 46.70 17.17 -36.61
CA LYS A 101 46.77 17.67 -35.21
C LYS A 101 47.31 16.63 -34.24
N SER A 102 46.63 15.50 -34.10
CA SER A 102 47.00 14.37 -33.24
C SER A 102 48.41 13.84 -33.59
N THR A 103 48.75 13.79 -34.88
CA THR A 103 50.10 13.51 -35.39
C THR A 103 51.16 14.49 -34.87
N LEU A 104 50.84 15.79 -34.79
CA LEU A 104 51.74 16.81 -34.23
C LEU A 104 51.85 16.65 -32.72
N LEU A 105 50.74 16.49 -31.99
CA LEU A 105 50.76 16.32 -30.54
C LEU A 105 51.60 15.11 -30.11
N ASN A 106 51.39 13.97 -30.76
CA ASN A 106 52.12 12.73 -30.46
C ASN A 106 53.63 12.85 -30.73
N ARG A 107 54.04 13.64 -31.73
CA ARG A 107 55.46 13.92 -32.01
C ARG A 107 56.05 14.98 -31.08
N LEU A 108 55.31 16.07 -30.84
CA LEU A 108 55.76 17.23 -30.05
C LEU A 108 55.82 16.92 -28.54
N PHE A 109 54.79 16.27 -27.99
CA PHE A 109 54.64 16.01 -26.56
C PHE A 109 54.88 14.54 -26.16
N GLY A 110 54.77 13.59 -27.10
CA GLY A 110 54.90 12.15 -26.81
C GLY A 110 53.60 11.46 -26.37
N THR A 111 52.45 12.08 -26.66
CA THR A 111 51.10 11.50 -26.46
C THR A 111 50.80 10.37 -27.45
N GLN A 112 49.66 9.69 -27.27
CA GLN A 112 49.24 8.53 -28.09
C GLN A 112 47.80 8.67 -28.64
N PHE A 113 47.37 9.89 -28.97
CA PHE A 113 46.07 10.14 -29.58
C PHE A 113 45.94 9.43 -30.94
N ASP A 114 44.74 8.96 -31.28
CA ASP A 114 44.52 8.20 -32.51
C ASP A 114 44.84 9.04 -33.77
N VAL A 115 45.40 8.39 -34.79
CA VAL A 115 45.82 9.03 -36.05
C VAL A 115 45.17 8.32 -37.23
N MET A 116 44.67 9.12 -38.18
CA MET A 116 44.02 8.67 -39.40
C MET A 116 44.87 7.64 -40.16
N ASP A 117 44.26 6.50 -40.50
CA ASP A 117 44.84 5.54 -41.45
C ASP A 117 44.93 6.17 -42.84
N GLU A 118 46.12 6.14 -43.43
CA GLU A 118 46.40 6.71 -44.75
C GLU A 118 45.60 6.00 -45.87
N SER A 119 44.98 4.84 -45.60
CA SER A 119 44.05 4.16 -46.52
C SER A 119 42.68 4.82 -46.68
N ARG A 120 42.18 5.60 -45.70
CA ARG A 120 40.84 6.23 -45.72
C ARG A 120 40.82 7.61 -45.04
N ARG A 121 40.44 8.64 -45.79
CA ARG A 121 40.15 9.97 -45.22
C ARG A 121 38.75 9.99 -44.60
N GLN A 122 38.70 9.79 -43.29
CA GLN A 122 37.51 9.76 -42.42
C GLN A 122 37.85 10.40 -41.05
N GLN A 123 36.88 10.64 -40.17
CA GLN A 123 37.14 11.18 -38.83
C GLN A 123 38.04 10.25 -37.98
N THR A 124 38.71 10.82 -36.98
CA THR A 124 39.64 10.09 -36.09
C THR A 124 39.47 10.57 -34.64
N THR A 125 39.93 11.78 -34.31
CA THR A 125 39.54 12.43 -33.05
C THR A 125 38.04 12.71 -33.07
N LYS A 126 37.35 12.25 -32.04
CA LYS A 126 35.93 12.54 -31.78
C LYS A 126 35.75 13.08 -30.36
N GLY A 127 34.98 14.14 -30.20
CA GLY A 127 34.85 14.83 -28.92
C GLY A 127 36.13 15.59 -28.53
N ILE A 128 36.41 15.66 -27.24
CA ILE A 128 37.63 16.30 -26.70
C ILE A 128 38.39 15.30 -25.84
N TRP A 129 39.68 15.11 -26.15
CA TRP A 129 40.58 14.20 -25.45
C TRP A 129 41.68 14.97 -24.72
N ILE A 130 42.18 14.41 -23.61
CA ILE A 130 43.28 14.99 -22.84
C ILE A 130 44.28 13.91 -22.38
N SER A 131 45.56 14.25 -22.32
CA SER A 131 46.62 13.39 -21.80
C SER A 131 47.81 14.22 -21.29
N ARG A 132 48.62 13.67 -20.38
CA ARG A 132 49.85 14.32 -19.88
C ARG A 132 51.00 14.15 -20.90
N GLY A 133 51.68 15.25 -21.23
CA GLY A 133 52.89 15.23 -22.07
C GLY A 133 54.04 14.44 -21.42
N GLN A 134 54.76 13.66 -22.23
CA GLN A 134 55.82 12.77 -21.73
C GLN A 134 56.98 13.58 -21.13
N GLY A 135 57.30 13.33 -19.85
CA GLY A 135 58.39 14.00 -19.13
C GLY A 135 58.12 15.47 -18.75
N MET A 136 56.86 15.94 -18.74
CA MET A 136 56.52 17.33 -18.40
C MET A 136 55.21 17.45 -17.61
N ASN A 137 55.01 18.57 -16.92
CA ASN A 137 53.75 18.90 -16.23
C ASN A 137 52.84 19.73 -17.13
N VAL A 138 52.51 19.20 -18.30
CA VAL A 138 51.63 19.84 -19.28
C VAL A 138 50.52 18.88 -19.65
N LEU A 139 49.28 19.33 -19.49
CA LEU A 139 48.10 18.65 -20.00
C LEU A 139 47.86 19.09 -21.45
N ILE A 140 47.72 18.11 -22.34
CA ILE A 140 47.59 18.29 -23.78
C ILE A 140 46.18 17.88 -24.19
N MET A 141 45.44 18.77 -24.83
CA MET A 141 44.05 18.57 -25.25
C MET A 141 43.96 18.46 -26.78
N ASP A 142 43.61 17.28 -27.30
CA ASP A 142 43.28 17.09 -28.73
C ASP A 142 41.79 17.34 -28.94
N VAL A 143 41.49 18.38 -29.70
CA VAL A 143 40.12 18.83 -30.00
C VAL A 143 39.73 18.33 -31.38
N GLU A 144 38.48 17.89 -31.55
CA GLU A 144 37.93 17.49 -32.84
C GLU A 144 38.21 18.51 -33.96
N GLY A 145 38.40 18.02 -35.20
CA GLY A 145 38.74 18.87 -36.35
C GLY A 145 37.54 19.53 -36.99
N THR A 146 37.62 20.84 -37.18
CA THR A 146 36.57 21.66 -37.79
C THR A 146 36.45 21.49 -39.31
N ASP A 147 35.35 21.96 -39.89
CA ASP A 147 35.03 21.84 -41.34
C ASP A 147 34.92 20.36 -41.76
N GLY A 148 34.19 19.58 -40.95
CA GLY A 148 34.10 18.13 -41.07
C GLY A 148 32.87 17.63 -41.82
N ARG A 149 33.10 16.85 -42.89
CA ARG A 149 32.01 16.26 -43.73
C ARG A 149 31.00 15.42 -42.97
N GLU A 150 31.40 14.86 -41.83
CA GLU A 150 30.64 13.88 -41.07
C GLU A 150 29.62 14.52 -40.10
N ARG A 151 29.70 15.84 -39.84
CA ARG A 151 28.69 16.61 -39.08
C ARG A 151 27.82 17.55 -39.93
N GLY A 152 28.22 17.84 -41.18
CA GLY A 152 27.43 18.67 -42.10
C GLY A 152 27.47 20.16 -41.75
N GLU A 153 26.32 20.84 -41.74
CA GLU A 153 26.22 22.27 -41.43
C GLU A 153 26.15 22.59 -39.91
N ASP A 154 26.09 21.56 -39.05
CA ASP A 154 26.00 21.74 -37.59
C ASP A 154 27.38 22.06 -36.97
N GLN A 155 27.67 23.35 -36.88
CA GLN A 155 28.89 23.90 -36.27
C GLN A 155 28.80 24.06 -34.74
N ASP A 156 27.70 23.69 -34.07
CA ASP A 156 27.55 23.98 -32.64
C ASP A 156 28.53 23.22 -31.76
N PHE A 157 28.87 21.97 -32.11
CA PHE A 157 29.90 21.23 -31.38
C PHE A 157 31.30 21.83 -31.55
N GLU A 158 31.64 22.31 -32.76
CA GLU A 158 32.91 22.99 -33.02
C GLU A 158 33.03 24.27 -32.18
N ARG A 159 31.96 25.09 -32.17
CA ARG A 159 31.86 26.31 -31.37
C ARG A 159 32.01 26.01 -29.87
N LYS A 160 31.17 25.11 -29.33
CA LYS A 160 31.19 24.72 -27.90
C LYS A 160 32.58 24.21 -27.46
N SER A 161 33.20 23.36 -28.27
CA SER A 161 34.54 22.80 -27.98
C SER A 161 35.64 23.86 -28.00
N ALA A 162 35.56 24.82 -28.92
CA ALA A 162 36.52 25.92 -28.98
C ALA A 162 36.40 26.89 -27.79
N LEU A 163 35.17 27.18 -27.33
CA LEU A 163 34.93 27.98 -26.12
C LEU A 163 35.46 27.30 -24.86
N PHE A 164 35.18 26.00 -24.69
CA PHE A 164 35.70 25.22 -23.57
C PHE A 164 37.24 25.20 -23.55
N SER A 165 37.86 24.97 -24.70
CA SER A 165 39.31 24.96 -24.84
C SER A 165 39.93 26.32 -24.50
N LEU A 166 39.28 27.42 -24.90
CA LEU A 166 39.73 28.79 -24.59
C LEU A 166 39.64 29.12 -23.10
N ALA A 167 38.50 28.87 -22.47
CA ALA A 167 38.26 29.21 -21.06
C ALA A 167 39.10 28.39 -20.08
N THR A 168 39.64 27.25 -20.53
CA THR A 168 40.42 26.33 -19.70
C THR A 168 41.91 26.31 -20.01
N SER A 169 42.33 26.53 -21.27
CA SER A 169 43.74 26.46 -21.68
C SER A 169 44.46 27.81 -21.54
N GLU A 170 45.79 27.72 -21.52
CA GLU A 170 46.73 28.84 -21.41
C GLU A 170 47.41 29.12 -22.76
N VAL A 171 47.64 28.05 -23.54
CA VAL A 171 48.19 28.08 -24.91
C VAL A 171 47.27 27.31 -25.86
N ILE A 172 47.03 27.85 -27.04
CA ILE A 172 46.29 27.18 -28.13
C ILE A 172 47.20 27.09 -29.35
N LEU A 173 47.44 25.87 -29.80
CA LEU A 173 48.15 25.53 -31.03
C LEU A 173 47.21 25.65 -32.23
N VAL A 174 47.45 26.57 -33.15
CA VAL A 174 46.64 26.73 -34.37
C VAL A 174 47.38 26.07 -35.54
N ASN A 175 46.98 24.84 -35.87
CA ASN A 175 47.64 24.00 -36.88
C ASN A 175 47.03 24.23 -38.27
N LEU A 176 47.77 24.90 -39.15
CA LEU A 176 47.38 25.29 -40.52
C LEU A 176 48.42 24.78 -41.53
N TRP A 177 48.06 24.57 -42.80
CA TRP A 177 49.04 24.27 -43.87
C TRP A 177 49.46 25.56 -44.59
N GLU A 178 50.67 25.62 -45.16
CA GLU A 178 51.19 26.82 -45.86
C GLU A 178 50.20 27.37 -46.91
N HIS A 179 49.56 26.48 -47.69
CA HIS A 179 48.59 26.86 -48.71
C HIS A 179 47.22 27.35 -48.19
N GLN A 180 46.94 27.22 -46.89
CA GLN A 180 45.72 27.74 -46.25
C GLN A 180 45.87 29.20 -45.80
N VAL A 181 47.11 29.71 -45.70
CA VAL A 181 47.38 31.10 -45.27
C VAL A 181 46.83 32.08 -46.30
N GLY A 182 45.92 32.97 -45.85
CA GLY A 182 45.17 33.89 -46.72
C GLY A 182 43.83 33.36 -47.25
N LEU A 183 43.41 32.15 -46.88
CA LEU A 183 42.07 31.62 -47.18
C LEU A 183 41.14 31.74 -45.95
N TYR A 184 40.07 32.52 -46.06
CA TYR A 184 39.15 32.76 -44.92
C TYR A 184 38.55 31.47 -44.35
N GLN A 185 37.90 30.65 -45.18
CA GLN A 185 37.37 29.35 -44.75
C GLN A 185 38.51 28.34 -44.54
N GLY A 186 39.47 28.28 -45.47
CA GLY A 186 40.57 27.32 -45.43
C GLY A 186 41.47 27.41 -44.18
N ALA A 187 41.52 28.56 -43.50
CA ALA A 187 42.24 28.74 -42.24
C ALA A 187 41.33 28.76 -40.98
N ASN A 188 40.04 28.38 -41.10
CA ASN A 188 39.03 28.42 -40.03
C ASN A 188 38.81 29.81 -39.41
N MET A 189 38.91 30.90 -40.18
CA MET A 189 38.77 32.26 -39.64
C MET A 189 37.40 32.54 -39.01
N GLY A 190 36.34 31.84 -39.47
CA GLY A 190 35.01 31.89 -38.84
C GLY A 190 34.96 31.30 -37.41
N LEU A 191 35.74 30.25 -37.14
CA LEU A 191 35.87 29.70 -35.78
C LEU A 191 36.59 30.71 -34.88
N LEU A 192 37.72 31.25 -35.33
CA LEU A 192 38.49 32.25 -34.58
C LEU A 192 37.67 33.52 -34.32
N LYS A 193 36.82 33.96 -35.26
CA LYS A 193 35.85 35.04 -35.02
C LYS A 193 34.94 34.72 -33.82
N THR A 194 34.32 33.54 -33.83
CA THR A 194 33.39 33.12 -32.76
C THR A 194 34.11 33.01 -31.40
N VAL A 195 35.32 32.46 -31.39
CA VAL A 195 36.19 32.36 -30.20
C VAL A 195 36.47 33.75 -29.60
N PHE A 196 36.81 34.74 -30.43
CA PHE A 196 37.05 36.11 -29.96
C PHE A 196 35.76 36.82 -29.51
N GLU A 197 34.65 36.62 -30.23
CA GLU A 197 33.36 37.24 -29.95
C GLU A 197 32.82 36.84 -28.57
N VAL A 198 32.87 35.55 -28.24
CA VAL A 198 32.40 35.04 -26.94
C VAL A 198 33.43 35.24 -25.83
N ASN A 199 34.73 35.35 -26.14
CA ASN A 199 35.73 35.77 -25.15
C ASN A 199 35.44 37.19 -24.62
N LEU A 200 35.01 38.10 -25.50
CA LEU A 200 34.55 39.43 -25.12
C LEU A 200 33.21 39.44 -24.35
N GLN A 201 32.48 38.32 -24.32
CA GLN A 201 31.26 38.14 -23.51
C GLN A 201 31.59 37.52 -22.14
N LEU A 202 32.39 36.45 -22.11
CA LEU A 202 32.78 35.70 -20.90
C LEU A 202 33.52 36.54 -19.84
N PHE A 203 34.33 37.53 -20.27
CA PHE A 203 35.28 38.21 -19.39
C PHE A 203 35.01 39.71 -19.16
N GLN A 204 33.81 40.21 -19.47
CA GLN A 204 33.46 41.64 -19.31
C GLN A 204 33.69 42.20 -17.90
N ALA A 205 33.46 41.38 -16.86
CA ALA A 205 33.60 41.79 -15.46
C ALA A 205 35.05 41.87 -14.96
N GLN A 206 36.01 41.22 -15.64
CA GLN A 206 37.37 41.02 -15.11
C GLN A 206 38.37 42.05 -15.66
N LYS A 207 38.60 43.13 -14.90
CA LYS A 207 39.57 44.18 -15.24
C LYS A 207 41.05 43.81 -15.04
N ASN A 208 41.37 42.56 -14.69
CA ASN A 208 42.74 42.06 -14.56
C ASN A 208 43.07 41.12 -15.72
N GLN A 209 44.27 41.30 -16.29
CA GLN A 209 44.66 40.75 -17.59
C GLN A 209 45.09 39.28 -17.52
N GLU A 210 44.14 38.34 -17.57
CA GLU A 210 44.42 37.00 -18.08
C GLU A 210 44.53 37.03 -19.61
N LYS A 211 45.61 36.48 -20.14
CA LYS A 211 45.85 36.36 -21.58
C LYS A 211 45.84 34.92 -22.06
N THR A 212 45.70 34.70 -23.36
CA THR A 212 45.88 33.37 -23.98
C THR A 212 46.90 33.45 -25.12
N LEU A 213 47.86 32.51 -25.18
CA LEU A 213 48.83 32.46 -26.27
C LEU A 213 48.27 31.69 -27.47
N LEU A 214 48.22 32.32 -28.64
CA LEU A 214 47.92 31.66 -29.91
C LEU A 214 49.24 31.38 -30.66
N LEU A 215 49.64 30.11 -30.69
CA LEU A 215 50.84 29.63 -31.37
C LEU A 215 50.47 28.96 -32.70
N PHE A 216 50.68 29.68 -33.80
CA PHE A 216 50.42 29.22 -35.15
C PHE A 216 51.53 28.29 -35.65
N VAL A 217 51.15 27.05 -35.98
CA VAL A 217 52.05 26.02 -36.52
C VAL A 217 51.71 25.79 -37.99
N ILE A 218 52.55 26.34 -38.88
CA ILE A 218 52.36 26.28 -40.33
C ILE A 218 53.03 25.02 -40.88
N ARG A 219 52.24 24.10 -41.41
CA ARG A 219 52.59 22.75 -41.85
C ARG A 219 52.94 22.70 -43.33
N ASP A 220 53.74 21.68 -43.66
CA ASP A 220 54.22 21.36 -45.00
C ASP A 220 54.89 22.54 -45.73
N HIS A 221 55.58 23.39 -44.95
CA HIS A 221 56.27 24.58 -45.46
C HIS A 221 57.43 24.20 -46.40
N VAL A 222 57.41 24.74 -47.62
CA VAL A 222 58.38 24.46 -48.68
C VAL A 222 59.53 25.48 -48.72
N GLY A 223 59.40 26.61 -48.02
CA GLY A 223 60.41 27.67 -47.96
C GLY A 223 60.33 28.71 -49.08
N THR A 224 59.27 28.67 -49.91
CA THR A 224 59.06 29.62 -51.02
C THR A 224 58.56 30.99 -50.54
N THR A 225 57.73 31.01 -49.50
CA THR A 225 57.22 32.25 -48.87
C THR A 225 57.80 32.39 -47.47
N PRO A 226 58.66 33.39 -47.17
CA PRO A 226 59.26 33.54 -45.86
C PRO A 226 58.22 33.65 -44.72
N LEU A 227 58.52 33.05 -43.57
CA LEU A 227 57.66 33.07 -42.38
C LEU A 227 57.22 34.50 -41.99
N SER A 228 58.07 35.50 -42.15
CA SER A 228 57.72 36.92 -41.92
C SER A 228 56.49 37.38 -42.71
N ASN A 229 56.32 36.88 -43.93
CA ASN A 229 55.24 37.26 -44.82
C ASN A 229 53.96 36.50 -44.46
N LEU A 230 54.08 35.20 -44.13
CA LEU A 230 52.97 34.37 -43.64
C LEU A 230 52.42 34.92 -42.31
N GLN A 231 53.31 35.32 -41.41
CA GLN A 231 52.99 36.00 -40.16
C GLN A 231 52.26 37.33 -40.41
N ALA A 232 52.78 38.18 -41.31
CA ALA A 232 52.15 39.46 -41.63
C ALA A 232 50.72 39.31 -42.19
N THR A 233 50.49 38.31 -43.06
CA THR A 233 49.15 37.97 -43.56
C THR A 233 48.23 37.54 -42.43
N LEU A 234 48.65 36.56 -41.61
CA LEU A 234 47.84 36.06 -40.49
C LEU A 234 47.52 37.16 -39.48
N GLN A 235 48.50 37.99 -39.09
CA GLN A 235 48.29 39.13 -38.19
C GLN A 235 47.25 40.11 -38.76
N THR A 236 47.35 40.45 -40.05
CA THR A 236 46.42 41.37 -40.72
C THR A 236 44.99 40.81 -40.77
N ASP A 237 44.84 39.50 -41.00
CA ASP A 237 43.53 38.85 -41.02
C ASP A 237 42.91 38.75 -39.61
N LEU A 238 43.71 38.43 -38.58
CA LEU A 238 43.30 38.40 -37.17
C LEU A 238 42.84 39.77 -36.66
N GLU A 239 43.59 40.83 -36.98
CA GLU A 239 43.21 42.21 -36.67
C GLU A 239 41.91 42.60 -37.39
N ARG A 240 41.75 42.27 -38.67
CA ARG A 240 40.51 42.53 -39.43
C ARG A 240 39.31 41.82 -38.80
N ILE A 241 39.49 40.59 -38.30
CA ILE A 241 38.44 39.86 -37.57
C ILE A 241 38.09 40.61 -36.28
N TRP A 242 39.07 41.01 -35.47
CA TRP A 242 38.86 41.72 -34.21
C TRP A 242 38.09 43.05 -34.37
N TYR A 243 38.44 43.85 -35.39
CA TYR A 243 37.72 45.08 -35.71
C TYR A 243 36.32 44.84 -36.33
N SER A 244 35.95 43.60 -36.65
CA SER A 244 34.62 43.21 -37.17
C SER A 244 33.66 42.64 -36.09
N LEU A 245 34.08 42.64 -34.83
CA LEU A 245 33.30 42.16 -33.68
C LEU A 245 32.43 43.28 -33.09
N SER A 246 31.20 42.92 -32.70
CA SER A 246 30.36 43.78 -31.88
C SER A 246 30.87 43.76 -30.44
N LYS A 247 31.56 44.82 -30.02
CA LYS A 247 32.11 44.92 -28.66
C LYS A 247 31.07 45.46 -27.65
N PRO A 248 31.11 45.02 -26.38
CA PRO A 248 30.31 45.60 -25.31
C PRO A 248 30.68 47.06 -24.99
N GLU A 249 29.77 47.79 -24.35
CA GLU A 249 30.00 49.17 -23.89
C GLU A 249 31.22 49.25 -22.95
N GLY A 250 32.13 50.19 -23.22
CA GLY A 250 33.37 50.38 -22.46
C GLY A 250 34.55 49.49 -22.88
N LEU A 251 34.42 48.69 -23.94
CA LEU A 251 35.50 47.90 -24.55
C LEU A 251 35.80 48.30 -26.00
N GLU A 252 35.25 49.42 -26.50
CA GLU A 252 35.30 49.84 -27.90
C GLU A 252 36.73 49.94 -28.44
N ASP A 253 37.65 50.54 -27.67
CA ASP A 253 39.04 50.80 -28.05
C ASP A 253 40.00 49.60 -27.85
N CYS A 254 39.54 48.48 -27.27
CA CYS A 254 40.45 47.37 -26.93
C CYS A 254 41.07 46.68 -28.16
N LYS A 255 42.32 46.24 -28.04
CA LYS A 255 43.07 45.55 -29.10
C LYS A 255 43.11 44.04 -28.85
N ILE A 256 43.28 43.28 -29.93
CA ILE A 256 43.46 41.83 -29.85
C ILE A 256 44.67 41.46 -28.97
N THR A 257 45.72 42.29 -29.01
CA THR A 257 46.95 42.19 -28.21
C THR A 257 46.75 42.42 -26.70
N ASP A 258 45.57 42.84 -26.27
CA ASP A 258 45.28 43.06 -24.84
C ASP A 258 44.82 41.75 -24.17
N TYR A 259 44.25 40.81 -24.97
CA TYR A 259 43.73 39.51 -24.54
C TYR A 259 44.53 38.32 -25.08
N PHE A 260 45.17 38.47 -26.24
CA PHE A 260 45.89 37.40 -26.93
C PHE A 260 47.33 37.83 -27.25
N ASP A 261 48.28 36.93 -26.99
CA ASP A 261 49.65 37.05 -27.49
C ASP A 261 49.87 36.04 -28.62
N PHE A 262 50.79 36.33 -29.53
CA PHE A 262 50.90 35.66 -30.83
C PHE A 262 52.32 35.15 -31.08
N MET A 263 52.42 33.87 -31.45
CA MET A 263 53.68 33.24 -31.87
C MET A 263 53.48 32.41 -33.12
N TYR A 264 54.54 32.25 -33.92
CA TYR A 264 54.50 31.57 -35.21
C TYR A 264 55.68 30.63 -35.37
N THR A 265 55.47 29.51 -36.05
CA THR A 265 56.52 28.56 -36.43
C THR A 265 56.13 27.82 -37.72
N THR A 266 57.12 27.38 -38.49
CA THR A 266 56.94 26.52 -39.66
C THR A 266 57.45 25.11 -39.38
N LEU A 267 56.82 24.10 -39.96
CA LEU A 267 57.29 22.71 -39.98
C LEU A 267 57.39 22.23 -41.44
N PRO A 268 58.53 21.61 -41.84
CA PRO A 268 58.70 21.01 -43.16
C PRO A 268 57.66 19.92 -43.50
N HIS A 269 57.60 19.52 -44.77
CA HIS A 269 56.66 18.51 -45.20
C HIS A 269 56.95 17.12 -44.62
N LYS A 270 56.04 16.60 -43.76
CA LYS A 270 56.18 15.33 -43.00
C LYS A 270 56.71 14.16 -43.86
N ILE A 271 56.10 13.96 -45.03
CA ILE A 271 56.36 12.77 -45.88
C ILE A 271 57.60 12.99 -46.76
N LEU A 272 57.79 14.19 -47.32
CA LEU A 272 58.88 14.48 -48.27
C LEU A 272 60.20 14.87 -47.60
N MET A 273 60.17 15.34 -46.35
CA MET A 273 61.32 15.78 -45.58
C MET A 273 61.25 15.32 -44.10
N PRO A 274 61.13 14.00 -43.82
CA PRO A 274 60.83 13.48 -42.49
C PRO A 274 61.90 13.84 -41.43
N GLU A 275 63.19 13.73 -41.77
CA GLU A 275 64.29 14.07 -40.86
C GLU A 275 64.22 15.54 -40.42
N LYS A 276 64.04 16.46 -41.38
CA LYS A 276 63.89 17.90 -41.09
C LYS A 276 62.61 18.21 -40.33
N PHE A 277 61.54 17.46 -40.56
CA PHE A 277 60.29 17.62 -39.80
C PHE A 277 60.50 17.25 -38.33
N ASP A 278 61.15 16.11 -38.05
CA ASP A 278 61.43 15.69 -36.68
C ASP A 278 62.46 16.60 -35.97
N ASP A 279 63.47 17.11 -36.69
CA ASP A 279 64.41 18.13 -36.18
C ASP A 279 63.71 19.43 -35.76
N GLU A 280 62.81 19.97 -36.59
CA GLU A 280 62.07 21.20 -36.26
C GLU A 280 61.00 20.96 -35.18
N VAL A 281 60.40 19.75 -35.09
CA VAL A 281 59.53 19.39 -33.97
C VAL A 281 60.32 19.27 -32.66
N ALA A 282 61.56 18.77 -32.69
CA ALA A 282 62.43 18.75 -31.51
C ALA A 282 62.77 20.17 -31.02
N LYS A 283 63.06 21.10 -31.94
CA LYS A 283 63.26 22.54 -31.64
C LYS A 283 61.98 23.25 -31.20
N LEU A 284 60.81 22.75 -31.60
CA LEU A 284 59.54 23.25 -31.09
C LEU A 284 59.28 22.75 -29.66
N ARG A 285 59.75 21.54 -29.31
CA ARG A 285 59.58 20.96 -27.96
C ARG A 285 60.34 21.74 -26.87
N THR A 286 61.54 22.24 -27.15
CA THR A 286 62.33 23.02 -26.16
C THR A 286 61.54 24.20 -25.59
N ARG A 287 60.76 24.87 -26.45
CA ARG A 287 59.89 25.99 -26.07
C ARG A 287 58.81 25.64 -25.03
N PHE A 288 58.49 24.36 -24.86
CA PHE A 288 57.54 23.86 -23.84
C PHE A 288 58.24 23.27 -22.61
N THR A 289 59.51 22.84 -22.73
CA THR A 289 60.23 22.11 -21.66
C THR A 289 61.36 22.89 -21.00
N GLU A 290 61.88 23.94 -21.63
CA GLU A 290 63.04 24.70 -21.16
C GLU A 290 62.69 26.19 -20.90
N PRO A 291 62.46 26.60 -19.64
CA PRO A 291 62.19 27.99 -19.25
C PRO A 291 63.33 29.00 -19.51
N LYS A 292 64.36 28.60 -20.25
CA LYS A 292 65.50 29.43 -20.71
C LYS A 292 65.51 29.63 -22.23
N ASP A 293 64.63 28.96 -22.98
CA ASP A 293 64.44 29.21 -24.40
C ASP A 293 63.93 30.66 -24.57
N PRO A 294 64.53 31.50 -25.43
CA PRO A 294 64.04 32.87 -25.68
C PRO A 294 62.62 32.91 -26.29
N ASN A 295 62.08 31.76 -26.70
CA ASN A 295 60.71 31.56 -27.19
C ASN A 295 59.90 30.62 -26.28
N PHE A 296 60.22 30.54 -24.98
CA PHE A 296 59.45 29.72 -24.03
C PHE A 296 57.98 30.16 -23.97
N VAL A 297 57.05 29.20 -24.06
CA VAL A 297 55.64 29.48 -24.33
C VAL A 297 54.80 29.81 -23.09
N PHE A 298 55.18 29.33 -21.90
CA PHE A 298 54.36 29.52 -20.69
C PHE A 298 54.78 30.79 -19.96
N GLN A 299 53.84 31.70 -19.71
CA GLN A 299 54.07 32.96 -18.99
C GLN A 299 53.06 33.13 -17.83
N PRO A 300 53.43 33.79 -16.71
CA PRO A 300 52.58 33.85 -15.51
C PRO A 300 51.23 34.59 -15.66
N ASN A 301 51.04 35.30 -16.78
CA ASN A 301 49.81 35.99 -17.19
C ASN A 301 48.89 35.12 -18.07
N TYR A 302 49.32 33.94 -18.50
CA TYR A 302 48.47 32.98 -19.22
C TYR A 302 47.76 31.99 -18.29
N SER A 303 48.24 31.83 -17.06
CA SER A 303 47.76 30.77 -16.18
C SER A 303 46.46 31.13 -15.46
N ARG A 304 45.48 30.22 -15.57
CA ARG A 304 44.13 30.33 -14.96
C ARG A 304 44.12 30.20 -13.45
N ARG A 305 45.25 29.86 -12.81
CA ARG A 305 45.42 29.71 -11.34
C ARG A 305 44.41 28.78 -10.66
N VAL A 306 43.96 27.76 -11.38
CA VAL A 306 43.17 26.66 -10.82
C VAL A 306 44.13 25.64 -10.19
N PRO A 307 43.89 25.12 -8.97
CA PRO A 307 44.70 24.06 -8.40
C PRO A 307 44.28 22.70 -8.99
N ALA A 308 45.24 21.79 -9.12
CA ALA A 308 45.05 20.52 -9.83
C ALA A 308 43.96 19.59 -9.24
N ASP A 309 43.65 19.69 -7.94
CA ASP A 309 42.54 18.98 -7.29
C ASP A 309 41.17 19.55 -7.74
N GLY A 310 41.06 20.87 -7.81
CA GLY A 310 39.86 21.60 -8.26
C GLY A 310 39.63 21.62 -9.77
N LEU A 311 40.61 21.21 -10.59
CA LEU A 311 40.54 21.29 -12.06
C LEU A 311 39.32 20.59 -12.66
N HIS A 312 38.92 19.43 -12.12
CA HIS A 312 37.78 18.70 -12.65
C HIS A 312 36.45 19.47 -12.48
N VAL A 313 36.25 20.12 -11.33
CA VAL A 313 35.06 20.95 -11.03
C VAL A 313 35.02 22.20 -11.90
N TYR A 314 36.20 22.82 -12.11
CA TYR A 314 36.34 23.98 -12.98
C TYR A 314 35.95 23.65 -14.42
N CYS A 315 36.49 22.56 -14.98
CA CYS A 315 36.15 22.12 -16.33
C CYS A 315 34.68 21.69 -16.46
N SER A 316 34.14 20.90 -15.52
CA SER A 316 32.74 20.45 -15.61
C SER A 316 31.75 21.60 -15.52
N SER A 317 31.98 22.58 -14.63
CA SER A 317 31.12 23.75 -14.48
C SER A 317 31.18 24.70 -15.69
N ILE A 318 32.36 24.85 -16.32
CA ILE A 318 32.48 25.59 -17.59
C ILE A 318 31.72 24.87 -18.71
N TRP A 319 31.86 23.55 -18.82
CA TRP A 319 31.14 22.78 -19.85
C TRP A 319 29.62 22.85 -19.68
N GLU A 320 29.11 22.64 -18.46
CA GLU A 320 27.69 22.76 -18.12
C GLU A 320 27.13 24.14 -18.51
N LYS A 321 27.85 25.22 -18.20
CA LYS A 321 27.45 26.58 -18.58
C LYS A 321 27.40 26.78 -20.09
N ILE A 322 28.41 26.31 -20.83
CA ILE A 322 28.46 26.34 -22.30
C ILE A 322 27.33 25.51 -22.93
N MET A 323 26.82 24.47 -22.25
CA MET A 323 25.61 23.75 -22.66
C MET A 323 24.32 24.53 -22.37
N SER A 324 24.23 25.22 -21.23
CA SER A 324 23.00 25.85 -20.71
C SER A 324 22.63 27.21 -21.33
N ASN A 325 23.62 27.91 -21.92
CA ASN A 325 23.56 29.20 -22.63
C ASN A 325 22.23 30.01 -22.57
N LYS A 326 22.22 31.04 -21.71
CA LYS A 326 21.47 32.29 -21.99
C LYS A 326 22.26 33.56 -21.69
N ASP A 327 22.97 33.60 -20.56
CA ASP A 327 24.00 34.61 -20.27
C ASP A 327 25.16 33.93 -19.54
N LEU A 328 26.39 34.15 -20.00
CA LEU A 328 27.59 33.43 -19.54
C LEU A 328 28.35 34.17 -18.43
N ASP A 329 27.65 34.54 -17.35
CA ASP A 329 28.31 35.14 -16.18
C ASP A 329 29.05 34.08 -15.35
N LEU A 330 30.32 34.37 -15.02
CA LEU A 330 31.21 33.49 -14.28
C LEU A 330 31.50 34.11 -12.90
N PRO A 331 30.87 33.61 -11.81
CA PRO A 331 31.18 34.06 -10.46
C PRO A 331 32.65 33.74 -10.15
N THR A 332 33.26 34.52 -9.26
CA THR A 332 34.71 34.52 -9.14
C THR A 332 35.24 33.16 -8.65
N GLN A 333 36.45 32.79 -9.08
CA GLN A 333 37.07 31.52 -8.70
C GLN A 333 37.11 31.30 -7.18
N GLN A 334 37.26 32.39 -6.41
CA GLN A 334 37.25 32.36 -4.95
C GLN A 334 35.87 32.05 -4.36
N GLU A 335 34.78 32.50 -5.00
CA GLU A 335 33.40 32.22 -4.58
C GLU A 335 33.00 30.78 -4.88
N LEU A 336 33.39 30.25 -6.05
CA LEU A 336 33.15 28.85 -6.41
C LEU A 336 33.87 27.88 -5.46
N LEU A 337 35.16 28.12 -5.20
CA LEU A 337 35.93 27.32 -4.25
C LEU A 337 35.41 27.46 -2.81
N ALA A 338 35.02 28.67 -2.40
CA ALA A 338 34.39 28.92 -1.10
C ALA A 338 33.06 28.17 -0.96
N GLN A 339 32.24 28.11 -2.01
CA GLN A 339 30.96 27.42 -1.98
C GLN A 339 31.18 25.91 -1.79
N TYR A 340 32.01 25.29 -2.62
CA TYR A 340 32.32 23.86 -2.51
C TYR A 340 32.87 23.48 -1.13
N ARG A 341 33.87 24.22 -0.60
CA ARG A 341 34.46 23.91 0.72
C ARG A 341 33.49 24.20 1.88
N CYS A 342 32.63 25.21 1.79
CA CYS A 342 31.58 25.42 2.78
C CYS A 342 30.51 24.31 2.74
N ASP A 343 30.14 23.81 1.55
CA ASP A 343 29.19 22.70 1.40
C ASP A 343 29.76 21.36 1.92
N GLU A 344 31.05 21.10 1.70
CA GLU A 344 31.79 19.96 2.27
C GLU A 344 31.77 19.99 3.82
N ILE A 345 32.14 21.13 4.41
CA ILE A 345 32.17 21.32 5.88
C ILE A 345 30.75 21.25 6.47
N ALA A 346 29.75 21.88 5.84
CA ALA A 346 28.36 21.82 6.29
C ALA A 346 27.83 20.38 6.29
N SER A 347 28.16 19.60 5.26
CA SER A 347 27.73 18.20 5.13
C SER A 347 28.35 17.31 6.21
N ALA A 348 29.66 17.46 6.48
CA ALA A 348 30.35 16.71 7.53
C ALA A 348 29.83 17.04 8.95
N VAL A 349 29.59 18.33 9.22
CA VAL A 349 29.00 18.79 10.49
C VAL A 349 27.57 18.26 10.66
N LEU A 350 26.74 18.32 9.61
CA LEU A 350 25.36 17.84 9.66
C LEU A 350 25.28 16.31 9.85
N ALA A 351 26.18 15.54 9.25
CA ALA A 351 26.27 14.10 9.45
C ALA A 351 26.60 13.74 10.92
N THR A 352 27.56 14.45 11.53
CA THR A 352 27.92 14.28 12.95
C THR A 352 26.74 14.64 13.86
N PHE A 353 26.08 15.76 13.57
CA PHE A 353 24.90 16.26 14.29
C PHE A 353 23.72 15.26 14.27
N VAL A 354 23.37 14.70 13.10
CA VAL A 354 22.30 13.69 12.99
C VAL A 354 22.64 12.42 13.79
N GLY A 355 23.91 12.04 13.87
CA GLY A 355 24.37 10.89 14.65
C GLY A 355 24.07 11.00 16.15
N GLN A 356 24.09 12.21 16.73
CA GLN A 356 23.85 12.42 18.16
C GLN A 356 22.43 12.03 18.62
N PHE A 357 21.46 11.96 17.72
CA PHE A 357 20.05 11.71 18.06
C PHE A 357 19.57 10.28 17.80
N ALA A 358 20.43 9.38 17.31
CA ALA A 358 20.05 8.04 16.85
C ALA A 358 19.33 7.18 17.92
N ASP A 359 19.80 7.21 19.17
CA ASP A 359 19.18 6.45 20.27
C ASP A 359 17.98 7.16 20.90
N LEU A 360 18.01 8.51 20.99
CA LEU A 360 16.86 9.31 21.40
C LEU A 360 15.65 9.07 20.49
N ARG A 361 15.90 8.91 19.18
CA ARG A 361 14.86 8.59 18.20
C ARG A 361 14.11 7.31 18.54
N ARG A 362 14.80 6.25 18.98
CA ARG A 362 14.21 4.95 19.31
C ARG A 362 13.23 5.03 20.48
N LEU A 363 13.58 5.80 21.52
CA LEU A 363 12.71 6.05 22.67
C LEU A 363 11.43 6.79 22.25
N LEU A 364 11.56 7.82 21.41
CA LEU A 364 10.41 8.57 20.89
C LEU A 364 9.55 7.73 19.92
N GLU A 365 10.15 6.83 19.13
CA GLU A 365 9.40 5.90 18.25
C GLU A 365 8.65 4.81 19.05
N ASN A 366 9.10 4.46 20.27
CA ASN A 366 8.36 3.59 21.19
C ASN A 366 7.14 4.27 21.85
N GLY A 367 7.07 5.60 21.84
CA GLY A 367 5.99 6.39 22.45
C GLY A 367 6.36 7.05 23.78
N ASP A 368 7.63 7.00 24.21
CA ASP A 368 8.09 7.65 25.43
C ASP A 368 8.20 9.19 25.28
N VAL A 369 8.27 9.89 26.40
CA VAL A 369 8.44 11.36 26.48
C VAL A 369 9.70 11.64 27.30
N ASN A 370 10.64 12.43 26.75
CA ASN A 370 11.90 12.77 27.40
C ASN A 370 11.94 14.27 27.77
N ALA A 371 11.94 14.56 29.08
CA ALA A 371 11.95 15.94 29.59
C ALA A 371 13.19 16.74 29.17
N ASP A 372 14.35 16.09 29.04
CA ASP A 372 15.62 16.76 28.74
C ASP A 372 15.80 17.09 27.25
N LEU A 373 14.92 16.59 26.38
CA LEU A 373 15.06 16.62 24.92
C LEU A 373 15.36 18.03 24.37
N GLY A 374 14.61 19.07 24.80
CA GLY A 374 14.84 20.45 24.35
C GLY A 374 16.23 20.99 24.69
N SER A 375 16.79 20.62 25.85
CA SER A 375 18.14 21.02 26.27
C SER A 375 19.22 20.35 25.41
N ILE A 376 19.01 19.08 25.03
CA ILE A 376 19.92 18.31 24.17
C ILE A 376 19.89 18.89 22.75
N MET A 377 18.70 19.13 22.20
CA MET A 377 18.51 19.73 20.86
C MET A 377 19.19 21.11 20.75
N SER A 378 19.03 21.97 21.76
CA SER A 378 19.66 23.30 21.82
C SER A 378 21.19 23.23 21.91
N SER A 379 21.71 22.31 22.73
CA SER A 379 23.15 22.10 22.91
C SER A 379 23.83 21.62 21.63
N ALA A 380 23.27 20.59 21.00
CA ALA A 380 23.74 20.05 19.72
C ALA A 380 23.70 21.08 18.59
N ARG A 381 22.63 21.90 18.50
CA ARG A 381 22.51 22.99 17.52
C ARG A 381 23.63 24.01 17.68
N THR A 382 23.97 24.35 18.93
CA THR A 382 25.06 25.28 19.27
C THR A 382 26.44 24.68 19.01
N GLU A 383 26.63 23.37 19.21
CA GLU A 383 27.88 22.67 18.89
C GLU A 383 28.12 22.59 17.38
N ALA A 384 27.12 22.20 16.59
CA ALA A 384 27.19 22.12 15.14
C ALA A 384 27.60 23.47 14.51
N LEU A 385 26.98 24.58 14.93
CA LEU A 385 27.37 25.92 14.46
C LEU A 385 28.82 26.28 14.82
N LYS A 386 29.30 25.94 16.03
CA LYS A 386 30.71 26.19 16.42
C LYS A 386 31.70 25.40 15.58
N LEU A 387 31.38 24.15 15.23
CA LEU A 387 32.21 23.32 14.37
C LEU A 387 32.28 23.90 12.94
N PHE A 388 31.14 24.32 12.38
CA PHE A 388 31.12 24.99 11.08
C PHE A 388 31.90 26.31 11.10
N ASP A 389 31.63 27.19 12.07
CA ASP A 389 32.26 28.52 12.17
C ASP A 389 33.79 28.44 12.34
N LYS A 390 34.31 27.40 12.98
CA LYS A 390 35.76 27.18 13.18
C LYS A 390 36.53 26.99 11.88
N ASP A 391 35.94 26.31 10.90
CA ASP A 391 36.62 25.86 9.69
C ASP A 391 36.12 26.59 8.43
N ALA A 392 34.83 26.96 8.35
CA ALA A 392 34.24 27.67 7.20
C ALA A 392 34.44 29.20 7.20
N SER A 393 34.70 29.84 8.35
CA SER A 393 34.87 31.31 8.46
C SER A 393 36.09 31.89 7.72
N ARG A 394 36.93 31.03 7.13
CA ARG A 394 38.16 31.38 6.39
C ARG A 394 37.91 31.64 4.90
N TYR A 395 36.74 31.28 4.39
CA TYR A 395 36.35 31.42 2.99
C TYR A 395 35.56 32.72 2.74
N HIS A 396 35.05 32.91 1.51
CA HIS A 396 34.42 34.18 1.09
C HIS A 396 33.25 34.58 2.03
N PRO A 397 33.24 35.81 2.61
CA PRO A 397 32.34 36.13 3.72
C PRO A 397 30.83 35.96 3.44
N GLU A 398 30.36 36.35 2.26
CA GLU A 398 28.94 36.21 1.91
C GLU A 398 28.55 34.75 1.66
N VAL A 399 29.46 33.95 1.10
CA VAL A 399 29.25 32.50 0.91
C VAL A 399 29.19 31.79 2.26
N TYR A 400 30.11 32.11 3.17
CA TYR A 400 30.12 31.61 4.55
C TYR A 400 28.82 31.97 5.30
N LYS A 401 28.39 33.25 5.30
CA LYS A 401 27.14 33.69 5.95
C LYS A 401 25.94 32.92 5.43
N ARG A 402 25.79 32.82 4.10
CA ARG A 402 24.70 32.10 3.44
C ARG A 402 24.71 30.62 3.84
N LYS A 403 25.85 29.94 3.72
CA LYS A 403 25.98 28.51 4.07
C LYS A 403 25.77 28.23 5.56
N ARG A 404 26.11 29.17 6.44
CA ARG A 404 25.79 29.11 7.87
C ARG A 404 24.29 29.16 8.14
N GLN A 405 23.55 29.99 7.40
CA GLN A 405 22.08 30.06 7.49
C GLN A 405 21.42 28.79 6.91
N GLU A 406 21.92 28.28 5.77
CA GLU A 406 21.47 27.00 5.21
C GLU A 406 21.69 25.83 6.19
N LEU A 407 22.86 25.76 6.86
CA LEU A 407 23.14 24.75 7.89
C LEU A 407 22.19 24.88 9.10
N LEU A 408 21.90 26.10 9.58
CA LEU A 408 20.95 26.32 10.66
C LEU A 408 19.52 25.89 10.29
N ALA A 409 19.08 26.22 9.07
CA ALA A 409 17.78 25.78 8.56
C ALA A 409 17.69 24.26 8.44
N ASN A 410 18.74 23.61 7.93
CA ASN A 410 18.84 22.15 7.84
C ASN A 410 18.82 21.48 9.22
N ALA A 411 19.57 22.02 10.19
CA ALA A 411 19.57 21.53 11.57
C ALA A 411 18.18 21.67 12.21
N ASN A 412 17.56 22.85 12.13
CA ASN A 412 16.19 23.08 12.63
C ASN A 412 15.18 22.12 11.95
N THR A 413 15.30 21.86 10.65
CA THR A 413 14.42 20.92 9.91
C THR A 413 14.54 19.48 10.43
N GLN A 414 15.76 19.01 10.71
CA GLN A 414 15.96 17.69 11.33
C GLN A 414 15.37 17.64 12.75
N LEU A 415 15.60 18.70 13.54
CA LEU A 415 15.13 18.79 14.93
C LEU A 415 13.60 18.88 15.05
N PHE A 416 12.91 19.54 14.11
CA PHE A 416 11.44 19.64 14.10
C PHE A 416 10.77 18.26 14.05
N GLY A 417 11.39 17.27 13.39
CA GLY A 417 10.90 15.89 13.40
C GLY A 417 10.83 15.27 14.79
N TYR A 418 11.77 15.61 15.68
CA TYR A 418 11.79 15.16 17.07
C TYR A 418 10.77 15.92 17.93
N PHE A 419 10.64 17.23 17.72
CA PHE A 419 9.61 18.07 18.36
C PHE A 419 8.20 17.54 18.09
N SER A 420 7.83 17.35 16.83
CA SER A 420 6.51 16.82 16.42
C SER A 420 6.25 15.39 16.88
N MET A 421 7.30 14.58 17.07
CA MET A 421 7.17 13.24 17.66
C MET A 421 6.92 13.31 19.16
N GLN A 422 7.64 14.16 19.91
CA GLN A 422 7.39 14.29 21.35
C GLN A 422 6.04 14.96 21.66
N LEU A 423 5.59 15.96 20.88
CA LEU A 423 4.22 16.51 21.01
C LEU A 423 3.16 15.42 20.88
N ARG A 424 3.28 14.55 19.87
CA ARG A 424 2.33 13.43 19.65
C ARG A 424 2.34 12.42 20.79
N ASN A 425 3.50 12.12 21.36
CA ASN A 425 3.61 11.25 22.52
C ASN A 425 3.01 11.91 23.77
N ALA A 426 3.22 13.22 23.96
CA ALA A 426 2.61 14.01 25.03
C ALA A 426 1.08 14.03 24.93
N HIS A 427 0.52 14.30 23.74
CA HIS A 427 -0.92 14.27 23.46
C HIS A 427 -1.52 12.89 23.79
N LYS A 428 -0.93 11.83 23.22
CA LYS A 428 -1.36 10.44 23.48
C LYS A 428 -1.31 10.10 24.98
N ARG A 429 -0.31 10.60 25.70
CA ARG A 429 -0.16 10.38 27.15
C ARG A 429 -1.15 11.22 27.97
N ALA A 430 -1.46 12.44 27.55
CA ALA A 430 -2.51 13.27 28.15
C ALA A 430 -3.89 12.60 28.01
N MET A 431 -4.22 12.07 26.81
CA MET A 431 -5.47 11.33 26.58
C MET A 431 -5.56 10.03 27.39
N GLN A 432 -4.44 9.32 27.60
CA GLN A 432 -4.39 8.18 28.53
C GLN A 432 -4.65 8.62 29.97
N LEU A 433 -3.96 9.67 30.46
CA LEU A 433 -4.14 10.19 31.82
C LEU A 433 -5.58 10.66 32.07
N PHE A 434 -6.20 11.34 31.10
CA PHE A 434 -7.61 11.70 31.13
C PHE A 434 -8.51 10.46 31.24
N THR A 435 -8.34 9.49 30.32
CA THR A 435 -9.20 8.29 30.24
C THR A 435 -9.07 7.39 31.47
N ASP A 436 -7.86 7.15 31.96
CA ASP A 436 -7.60 6.30 33.13
C ASP A 436 -8.15 6.96 34.41
N LYS A 437 -7.96 8.28 34.56
CA LYS A 437 -8.46 9.01 35.74
C LYS A 437 -9.98 9.12 35.73
N LEU A 438 -10.58 9.45 34.60
CA LEU A 438 -12.03 9.46 34.41
C LEU A 438 -12.63 8.08 34.71
N THR A 439 -12.07 7.01 34.13
CA THR A 439 -12.50 5.62 34.37
C THR A 439 -12.28 5.16 35.82
N THR A 440 -11.41 5.82 36.59
CA THR A 440 -11.18 5.53 38.01
C THR A 440 -12.20 6.26 38.88
N ASP A 441 -12.42 7.54 38.64
CA ASP A 441 -13.27 8.38 39.50
C ASP A 441 -14.77 8.11 39.27
N LEU A 442 -15.17 7.72 38.05
CA LEU A 442 -16.53 7.26 37.72
C LEU A 442 -16.91 5.89 38.33
N LYS A 443 -16.02 5.25 39.12
CA LYS A 443 -16.34 4.04 39.90
C LYS A 443 -16.87 4.33 41.31
N GLY A 444 -16.90 5.60 41.73
CA GLY A 444 -17.52 6.02 42.98
C GLY A 444 -19.02 5.75 43.03
N HIS A 445 -19.57 5.51 44.22
CA HIS A 445 -21.03 5.33 44.40
C HIS A 445 -21.81 6.67 44.45
N SER A 446 -21.09 7.79 44.57
CA SER A 446 -21.61 9.15 44.46
C SER A 446 -20.47 10.04 43.94
N TYR A 447 -20.58 10.50 42.70
CA TYR A 447 -19.65 11.43 42.07
C TYR A 447 -20.44 12.50 41.31
N ASN A 448 -19.83 13.67 41.11
CA ASN A 448 -20.34 14.73 40.26
C ASN A 448 -19.62 14.65 38.91
N PHE A 449 -20.32 14.29 37.83
CA PHE A 449 -19.68 14.01 36.53
C PHE A 449 -18.96 15.25 35.99
N VAL A 450 -19.58 16.42 36.14
CA VAL A 450 -19.06 17.72 35.67
C VAL A 450 -17.73 18.06 36.35
N GLU A 451 -17.66 17.85 37.66
CA GLU A 451 -16.50 18.17 38.49
C GLU A 451 -15.34 17.20 38.26
N VAL A 452 -15.64 15.91 38.09
CA VAL A 452 -14.65 14.90 37.67
C VAL A 452 -14.07 15.27 36.31
N VAL A 453 -14.90 15.49 35.28
CA VAL A 453 -14.45 15.83 33.92
C VAL A 453 -13.62 17.11 33.90
N LYS A 454 -14.03 18.15 34.65
CA LYS A 454 -13.25 19.38 34.75
C LYS A 454 -11.85 19.11 35.32
N VAL A 455 -11.78 18.44 36.48
CA VAL A 455 -10.52 18.18 37.19
C VAL A 455 -9.60 17.21 36.43
N THR A 456 -10.14 16.31 35.59
CA THR A 456 -9.33 15.47 34.69
C THR A 456 -8.89 16.21 33.43
N ARG A 457 -9.73 17.09 32.86
CA ARG A 457 -9.38 17.94 31.70
C ARG A 457 -8.22 18.88 32.02
N GLU A 458 -8.33 19.65 33.10
CA GLU A 458 -7.29 20.61 33.53
C GLU A 458 -5.92 19.91 33.63
N LYS A 459 -5.84 18.79 34.35
CA LYS A 459 -4.59 18.02 34.53
C LYS A 459 -4.01 17.40 33.26
N ALA A 460 -4.85 17.04 32.28
CA ALA A 460 -4.39 16.50 31.01
C ALA A 460 -3.80 17.61 30.11
N ILE A 461 -4.42 18.80 30.11
CA ILE A 461 -3.94 19.97 29.38
C ILE A 461 -2.65 20.50 30.02
N ASP A 462 -2.61 20.66 31.35
CA ASP A 462 -1.42 21.13 32.08
C ASP A 462 -0.19 20.28 31.76
N TYR A 463 -0.33 18.94 31.84
CA TYR A 463 0.74 18.00 31.48
C TYR A 463 1.23 18.17 30.03
N PHE A 464 0.32 18.33 29.08
CA PHE A 464 0.69 18.56 27.68
C PHE A 464 1.44 19.88 27.51
N VAL A 465 0.94 20.96 28.11
CA VAL A 465 1.49 22.32 28.01
C VAL A 465 2.86 22.44 28.69
N GLU A 466 3.10 21.74 29.80
CA GLU A 466 4.43 21.66 30.43
C GLU A 466 5.45 20.97 29.50
N VAL A 467 5.10 19.80 28.94
CA VAL A 467 5.98 19.06 28.03
C VAL A 467 6.24 19.83 26.73
N ALA A 468 5.21 20.47 26.15
CA ALA A 468 5.33 21.23 24.91
C ALA A 468 6.23 22.46 25.05
N LYS A 469 6.14 23.19 26.18
CA LYS A 469 7.02 24.32 26.48
C LYS A 469 8.48 23.90 26.72
N ALA A 470 8.71 22.72 27.30
CA ALA A 470 10.07 22.23 27.59
C ALA A 470 10.88 21.86 26.34
N ILE A 471 10.23 21.61 25.19
CA ILE A 471 10.88 21.24 23.92
C ILE A 471 10.94 22.36 22.88
N GLN A 472 10.34 23.52 23.15
CA GLN A 472 10.32 24.66 22.21
C GLN A 472 11.70 25.35 22.17
N LEU A 473 12.28 25.52 20.99
CA LEU A 473 13.62 26.12 20.83
C LEU A 473 13.56 27.63 20.55
N PRO A 474 14.44 28.45 21.17
CA PRO A 474 14.63 29.84 20.77
C PRO A 474 14.99 29.94 19.29
N GLU A 475 14.59 31.05 18.65
CA GLU A 475 14.88 31.33 17.23
C GLU A 475 14.29 30.26 16.28
N THR A 476 13.08 29.76 16.58
CA THR A 476 12.29 28.87 15.72
C THR A 476 10.81 29.26 15.72
N ASP A 477 10.14 29.12 14.58
CA ASP A 477 8.70 29.40 14.42
C ASP A 477 7.83 28.20 14.85
N TRP A 478 8.26 27.46 15.88
CA TRP A 478 7.58 26.24 16.32
C TRP A 478 6.50 26.56 17.35
N GLU A 479 5.25 26.25 17.00
CA GLU A 479 4.08 26.38 17.87
C GLU A 479 3.48 25.00 18.19
N PHE A 480 2.67 24.94 19.25
CA PHE A 480 1.92 23.75 19.68
C PHE A 480 0.43 24.04 19.91
N ALA A 481 -0.04 25.23 19.51
CA ALA A 481 -1.40 25.70 19.77
C ALA A 481 -2.47 24.87 19.04
N ASN A 482 -2.16 24.40 17.83
CA ASN A 482 -3.05 23.55 17.04
C ASN A 482 -3.24 22.18 17.69
N GLU A 483 -2.14 21.54 18.12
CA GLU A 483 -2.15 20.28 18.86
C GLU A 483 -2.84 20.43 20.22
N GLN A 484 -2.66 21.56 20.93
CA GLN A 484 -3.43 21.84 22.14
C GLN A 484 -4.95 21.91 21.84
N GLN A 485 -5.35 22.63 20.79
CA GLN A 485 -6.76 22.74 20.40
C GLN A 485 -7.36 21.38 19.99
N GLN A 486 -6.58 20.52 19.32
CA GLN A 486 -6.97 19.15 19.00
C GLN A 486 -7.16 18.30 20.27
N LEU A 487 -6.19 18.35 21.19
CA LEU A 487 -6.29 17.67 22.49
C LEU A 487 -7.52 18.12 23.29
N GLU A 488 -7.81 19.42 23.33
CA GLU A 488 -8.99 19.95 24.00
C GLU A 488 -10.31 19.50 23.35
N SER A 489 -10.33 19.35 22.02
CA SER A 489 -11.49 18.82 21.29
C SER A 489 -11.70 17.31 21.53
N GLU A 490 -10.63 16.51 21.50
CA GLU A 490 -10.69 15.07 21.79
C GLU A 490 -11.11 14.78 23.25
N ILE A 491 -10.65 15.61 24.20
CA ILE A 491 -11.06 15.52 25.61
C ILE A 491 -12.57 15.80 25.75
N GLU A 492 -13.09 16.82 25.06
CA GLU A 492 -14.51 17.18 25.10
C GLU A 492 -15.40 16.09 24.45
N GLU A 493 -15.00 15.57 23.29
CA GLU A 493 -15.69 14.43 22.64
C GLU A 493 -15.72 13.20 23.56
N ARG A 494 -14.58 12.82 24.14
CA ARG A 494 -14.47 11.70 25.09
C ARG A 494 -15.31 11.92 26.35
N ALA A 495 -15.48 13.17 26.80
CA ALA A 495 -16.38 13.51 27.88
C ALA A 495 -17.85 13.36 27.48
N MET A 496 -18.25 13.74 26.26
CA MET A 496 -19.61 13.53 25.74
C MET A 496 -19.95 12.04 25.56
N GLU A 497 -19.01 11.22 25.10
CA GLU A 497 -19.15 9.76 25.07
C GLU A 497 -19.41 9.20 26.48
N ALA A 498 -18.58 9.57 27.46
CA ALA A 498 -18.69 9.10 28.83
C ALA A 498 -19.99 9.57 29.50
N ARG A 499 -20.43 10.81 29.27
CA ARG A 499 -21.73 11.34 29.73
C ARG A 499 -22.87 10.50 29.19
N THR A 500 -22.85 10.20 27.89
CA THR A 500 -23.88 9.40 27.21
C THR A 500 -23.92 7.95 27.72
N ALA A 501 -22.74 7.35 27.98
CA ALA A 501 -22.63 6.00 28.53
C ALA A 501 -23.19 5.92 29.97
N GLU A 502 -22.84 6.87 30.83
CA GLU A 502 -23.32 6.92 32.21
C GLU A 502 -24.81 7.28 32.32
N LEU A 503 -25.34 8.15 31.45
CA LEU A 503 -26.79 8.40 31.36
C LEU A 503 -27.56 7.12 30.97
N ARG A 504 -27.13 6.39 29.93
CA ARG A 504 -27.75 5.10 29.54
C ARG A 504 -27.68 4.05 30.65
N LYS A 505 -26.57 4.02 31.40
CA LYS A 505 -26.37 3.15 32.58
C LYS A 505 -27.29 3.56 33.74
N ALA A 506 -27.52 4.87 33.94
CA ALA A 506 -28.44 5.40 34.94
C ALA A 506 -29.92 5.08 34.61
N GLU A 507 -30.34 5.25 33.35
CA GLU A 507 -31.68 4.85 32.88
C GLU A 507 -31.92 3.35 33.12
N LYS A 508 -30.98 2.49 32.70
CA LYS A 508 -31.12 1.02 32.80
C LYS A 508 -31.11 0.50 34.24
N GLN A 509 -30.60 1.29 35.19
CA GLN A 509 -30.78 1.01 36.62
C GLN A 509 -32.18 1.41 37.10
N LEU A 510 -32.68 2.59 36.70
CA LEU A 510 -34.03 3.08 37.01
C LEU A 510 -35.11 2.13 36.48
N GLU A 511 -35.01 1.72 35.21
CA GLU A 511 -35.91 0.77 34.56
C GLU A 511 -36.02 -0.55 35.35
N LYS A 512 -34.88 -1.10 35.79
CA LYS A 512 -34.85 -2.33 36.63
C LYS A 512 -35.36 -2.13 38.06
N GLN A 513 -35.24 -0.93 38.61
CA GLN A 513 -35.79 -0.60 39.92
C GLN A 513 -37.32 -0.48 39.84
N LEU A 514 -37.81 0.18 38.80
CA LEU A 514 -39.23 0.30 38.49
C LEU A 514 -39.86 -1.07 38.22
N GLU A 515 -39.25 -1.91 37.37
CA GLU A 515 -39.67 -3.30 37.09
C GLU A 515 -39.90 -4.09 38.38
N ARG A 516 -38.94 -4.04 39.31
CA ARG A 516 -39.03 -4.72 40.61
C ARG A 516 -40.11 -4.15 41.52
N SER A 517 -40.29 -2.82 41.53
CA SER A 517 -41.30 -2.17 42.38
C SER A 517 -42.74 -2.43 41.93
N ILE A 518 -42.98 -2.65 40.64
CA ILE A 518 -44.33 -2.86 40.10
C ILE A 518 -44.70 -4.33 39.90
N ALA A 519 -43.77 -5.22 39.55
CA ALA A 519 -44.12 -6.57 39.07
C ALA A 519 -44.83 -7.45 40.12
N GLU A 520 -44.34 -7.49 41.36
CA GLU A 520 -44.90 -8.33 42.42
C GLU A 520 -46.21 -7.77 43.00
N PRO A 521 -46.30 -6.48 43.41
CA PRO A 521 -47.55 -5.94 43.96
C PRO A 521 -48.72 -5.93 42.96
N ILE A 522 -48.44 -5.78 41.67
CA ILE A 522 -49.47 -5.77 40.61
C ILE A 522 -49.93 -7.19 40.28
N SER A 523 -49.03 -8.19 40.26
CA SER A 523 -49.44 -9.60 40.16
C SER A 523 -50.33 -9.99 41.36
N LEU A 524 -49.99 -9.55 42.58
CA LEU A 524 -50.83 -9.78 43.76
C LEU A 524 -52.24 -9.15 43.61
N ALA A 525 -52.33 -7.91 43.13
CA ALA A 525 -53.61 -7.24 42.87
C ALA A 525 -54.45 -7.95 41.78
N LEU A 526 -53.82 -8.35 40.67
CA LEU A 526 -54.46 -9.06 39.55
C LEU A 526 -54.78 -10.54 39.85
N ASN A 527 -54.43 -11.04 41.04
CA ASN A 527 -54.87 -12.34 41.55
C ASN A 527 -56.05 -12.24 42.53
N GLN A 528 -56.50 -11.03 42.90
CA GLN A 528 -57.64 -10.80 43.79
C GLN A 528 -58.72 -9.91 43.12
N PRO A 529 -59.45 -10.44 42.10
CA PRO A 529 -60.42 -9.67 41.33
C PRO A 529 -61.51 -9.07 42.23
N SER A 530 -61.59 -7.75 42.20
CA SER A 530 -62.50 -6.92 42.98
C SER A 530 -62.79 -5.63 42.21
N GLN A 531 -63.88 -4.92 42.53
CA GLN A 531 -64.24 -3.67 41.83
C GLN A 531 -63.18 -2.56 42.01
N ASP A 532 -62.34 -2.65 43.05
CA ASP A 532 -61.23 -1.72 43.31
C ASP A 532 -59.88 -2.16 42.72
N MET A 533 -59.84 -3.24 41.92
CA MET A 533 -58.59 -3.84 41.42
C MET A 533 -57.75 -2.84 40.62
N TRP A 534 -58.34 -2.15 39.64
CA TRP A 534 -57.61 -1.21 38.78
C TRP A 534 -57.13 0.04 39.52
N HIS A 535 -57.94 0.59 40.43
CA HIS A 535 -57.54 1.69 41.32
C HIS A 535 -56.28 1.33 42.13
N LYS A 536 -56.24 0.13 42.74
CA LYS A 536 -55.05 -0.35 43.47
C LYS A 536 -53.81 -0.45 42.56
N VAL A 537 -53.97 -0.95 41.32
CA VAL A 537 -52.89 -1.05 40.33
C VAL A 537 -52.36 0.34 39.93
N ILE A 538 -53.24 1.32 39.70
CA ILE A 538 -52.86 2.70 39.33
C ILE A 538 -52.18 3.43 40.50
N VAL A 539 -52.65 3.26 41.75
CA VAL A 539 -51.99 3.83 42.93
C VAL A 539 -50.58 3.25 43.14
N ILE A 540 -50.41 1.93 43.00
CA ILE A 540 -49.08 1.28 43.03
C ILE A 540 -48.16 1.87 41.94
N PHE A 541 -48.70 2.06 40.73
CA PHE A 541 -47.95 2.57 39.59
C PHE A 541 -47.53 4.04 39.72
N ARG A 542 -48.44 4.92 40.18
CA ARG A 542 -48.14 6.34 40.49
C ARG A 542 -46.98 6.44 41.48
N ASN A 543 -47.09 5.76 42.62
CA ASN A 543 -46.07 5.78 43.68
C ASN A 543 -44.69 5.30 43.19
N ALA A 544 -44.66 4.32 42.27
CA ALA A 544 -43.41 3.84 41.66
C ALA A 544 -42.80 4.89 40.71
N ILE A 545 -43.62 5.56 39.87
CA ILE A 545 -43.16 6.62 38.97
C ILE A 545 -42.64 7.83 39.73
N GLU A 546 -43.31 8.28 40.81
CA GLU A 546 -42.86 9.43 41.61
C GLU A 546 -41.47 9.19 42.20
N GLY A 547 -41.24 8.04 42.83
CA GLY A 547 -39.91 7.64 43.33
C GLY A 547 -38.85 7.50 42.23
N GLY A 548 -39.26 7.08 41.02
CA GLY A 548 -38.41 7.06 39.83
C GLY A 548 -38.04 8.47 39.34
N ARG A 549 -39.01 9.39 39.34
CA ARG A 549 -38.87 10.79 38.90
C ARG A 549 -37.93 11.57 39.80
N ASP A 550 -38.08 11.46 41.12
CA ASP A 550 -37.15 12.08 42.08
C ASP A 550 -35.72 11.54 41.92
N SER A 551 -35.59 10.22 41.75
CA SER A 551 -34.31 9.56 41.50
C SER A 551 -33.65 9.99 40.19
N LEU A 552 -34.44 10.25 39.14
CA LEU A 552 -33.98 10.78 37.85
C LEU A 552 -33.56 12.26 37.98
N ILE A 553 -34.34 13.09 38.67
CA ILE A 553 -34.03 14.52 38.91
C ILE A 553 -32.75 14.69 39.74
N GLN A 554 -32.53 13.85 40.76
CA GLN A 554 -31.28 13.86 41.53
C GLN A 554 -30.07 13.50 40.66
N ARG A 555 -30.22 12.54 39.74
CA ARG A 555 -29.16 12.11 38.81
C ARG A 555 -28.88 13.16 37.73
N ALA A 556 -29.91 13.73 37.10
CA ALA A 556 -29.76 14.75 36.05
C ALA A 556 -28.93 15.97 36.53
N LYS A 557 -29.12 16.39 37.78
CA LYS A 557 -28.33 17.45 38.43
C LYS A 557 -26.82 17.15 38.52
N SER A 558 -26.41 15.88 38.52
CA SER A 558 -25.00 15.47 38.52
C SER A 558 -24.36 15.36 37.13
N PHE A 559 -25.16 15.48 36.06
CA PHE A 559 -24.71 15.40 34.66
C PHE A 559 -24.83 16.73 33.88
N ASN A 560 -25.38 17.78 34.49
CA ASN A 560 -25.63 19.09 33.86
C ASN A 560 -26.51 19.01 32.59
N SER A 561 -27.52 18.14 32.60
CA SER A 561 -28.59 18.16 31.60
C SER A 561 -29.41 19.44 31.66
N SER A 562 -29.90 19.91 30.51
CA SER A 562 -30.86 21.02 30.47
C SER A 562 -32.22 20.59 31.05
N ASN A 563 -33.08 21.57 31.36
CA ASN A 563 -34.46 21.28 31.75
C ASN A 563 -35.21 20.55 30.64
N ASP A 564 -34.97 20.91 29.37
CA ASP A 564 -35.60 20.28 28.21
C ASP A 564 -35.14 18.81 28.03
N GLU A 565 -33.85 18.51 28.24
CA GLU A 565 -33.34 17.13 28.31
C GLU A 565 -34.02 16.32 29.43
N LEU A 566 -34.21 16.96 30.60
CA LEU A 566 -34.82 16.34 31.77
C LEU A 566 -36.30 16.03 31.55
N ASP A 567 -37.08 16.98 31.03
CA ASP A 567 -38.50 16.79 30.77
C ASP A 567 -38.75 15.72 29.68
N VAL A 568 -37.92 15.69 28.62
CA VAL A 568 -37.95 14.60 27.62
C VAL A 568 -37.59 13.24 28.26
N ALA A 569 -36.61 13.20 29.16
CA ALA A 569 -36.23 11.97 29.87
C ALA A 569 -37.35 11.48 30.82
N VAL A 570 -38.04 12.38 31.52
CA VAL A 570 -39.20 12.06 32.38
C VAL A 570 -40.35 11.49 31.56
N LEU A 571 -40.78 12.17 30.49
CA LEU A 571 -41.85 11.68 29.60
C LEU A 571 -41.50 10.32 28.99
N SER A 572 -40.22 10.13 28.61
CA SER A 572 -39.70 8.87 28.09
C SER A 572 -39.68 7.75 29.15
N MET A 573 -39.41 8.07 30.42
CA MET A 573 -39.48 7.14 31.54
C MET A 573 -40.94 6.75 31.87
N GLU A 574 -41.87 7.70 31.88
CA GLU A 574 -43.30 7.46 32.14
C GLU A 574 -43.91 6.53 31.08
N ARG A 575 -43.68 6.81 29.78
CA ARG A 575 -44.09 5.94 28.66
C ARG A 575 -43.45 4.55 28.72
N ARG A 576 -42.16 4.44 29.04
CA ARG A 576 -41.46 3.13 29.21
C ARG A 576 -42.06 2.32 30.37
N SER A 577 -42.31 2.98 31.50
CA SER A 577 -42.94 2.38 32.68
C SER A 577 -44.35 1.87 32.37
N TRP A 578 -45.15 2.61 31.61
CA TRP A 578 -46.49 2.17 31.22
C TRP A 578 -46.48 0.99 30.25
N LYS A 579 -45.55 0.95 29.30
CA LYS A 579 -45.36 -0.23 28.43
C LYS A 579 -44.96 -1.47 29.26
N LEU A 580 -44.20 -1.30 30.34
CA LEU A 580 -43.84 -2.37 31.26
C LEU A 580 -45.02 -2.84 32.15
N LEU A 581 -45.81 -1.89 32.68
CA LEU A 581 -47.09 -2.18 33.35
C LEU A 581 -48.01 -2.98 32.42
N ARG A 582 -48.22 -2.47 31.20
CA ARG A 582 -49.14 -3.07 30.23
C ARG A 582 -48.70 -4.48 29.86
N LYS A 583 -47.40 -4.71 29.61
CA LYS A 583 -46.82 -6.06 29.43
C LYS A 583 -47.13 -6.97 30.63
N LYS A 584 -46.98 -6.48 31.87
CA LYS A 584 -47.27 -7.26 33.08
C LYS A 584 -48.77 -7.58 33.23
N VAL A 585 -49.66 -6.68 32.81
CA VAL A 585 -51.10 -6.95 32.69
C VAL A 585 -51.36 -8.02 31.63
N ASP A 586 -50.83 -7.87 30.42
CA ASP A 586 -51.02 -8.82 29.31
C ASP A 586 -50.50 -10.24 29.65
N GLU A 587 -49.41 -10.36 30.42
CA GLU A 587 -48.93 -11.62 30.98
C GLU A 587 -49.94 -12.29 31.94
N GLU A 588 -50.59 -11.51 32.80
CA GLU A 588 -51.56 -11.99 33.79
C GLU A 588 -52.94 -12.27 33.19
N THR A 589 -53.34 -11.54 32.13
CA THR A 589 -54.62 -11.70 31.43
C THR A 589 -54.53 -12.60 30.18
N ALA A 590 -53.36 -13.15 29.86
CA ALA A 590 -53.19 -14.11 28.77
C ALA A 590 -54.12 -15.34 28.91
N ASP A 591 -54.62 -15.87 27.80
CA ASP A 591 -55.61 -16.96 27.73
C ASP A 591 -55.47 -18.03 28.81
N ALA A 592 -54.26 -18.58 28.97
CA ALA A 592 -53.98 -19.66 29.91
C ALA A 592 -54.02 -19.22 31.38
N MET A 593 -53.53 -18.01 31.69
CA MET A 593 -53.56 -17.45 33.06
C MET A 593 -54.97 -17.01 33.43
N LEU A 594 -55.71 -16.39 32.51
CA LEU A 594 -57.08 -15.96 32.76
C LEU A 594 -58.03 -17.16 32.88
N LEU A 595 -57.89 -18.20 32.04
CA LEU A 595 -58.61 -19.46 32.22
C LEU A 595 -58.24 -20.15 33.54
N LEU A 596 -56.96 -20.12 33.96
CA LEU A 596 -56.55 -20.65 35.26
C LEU A 596 -57.18 -19.88 36.43
N LYS A 597 -57.17 -18.54 36.41
CA LYS A 597 -57.82 -17.70 37.45
C LYS A 597 -59.32 -17.99 37.54
N LEU A 598 -60.02 -18.04 36.40
CA LEU A 598 -61.46 -18.39 36.33
C LEU A 598 -61.70 -19.81 36.84
N ARG A 599 -60.89 -20.79 36.41
CA ARG A 599 -61.01 -22.19 36.82
C ARG A 599 -60.78 -22.36 38.32
N THR A 600 -59.73 -21.75 38.89
CA THR A 600 -59.47 -21.81 40.34
C THR A 600 -60.64 -21.24 41.12
N ARG A 601 -61.18 -20.09 40.70
CA ARG A 601 -62.35 -19.47 41.37
C ARG A 601 -63.62 -20.32 41.27
N PHE A 602 -63.83 -20.98 40.14
CA PHE A 602 -64.91 -21.95 39.98
C PHE A 602 -64.70 -23.20 40.85
N GLU A 603 -63.48 -23.74 40.92
CA GLU A 603 -63.17 -24.88 41.79
C GLU A 603 -63.34 -24.52 43.28
N GLU A 604 -62.90 -23.34 43.73
CA GLU A 604 -63.19 -22.82 45.09
C GLU A 604 -64.69 -22.88 45.42
N GLN A 605 -65.55 -22.37 44.54
CA GLN A 605 -67.00 -22.31 44.79
C GLN A 605 -67.74 -23.64 44.60
N PHE A 606 -67.27 -24.51 43.70
CA PHE A 606 -67.95 -25.75 43.32
C PHE A 606 -67.42 -27.00 44.03
N ARG A 607 -66.09 -27.11 44.24
CA ARG A 607 -65.45 -28.27 44.89
C ARG A 607 -65.29 -28.11 46.40
N TYR A 608 -65.34 -26.91 46.96
CA TYR A 608 -65.17 -26.68 48.40
C TYR A 608 -66.40 -26.04 49.04
N ASP A 609 -66.62 -26.32 50.32
CA ASP A 609 -67.66 -25.70 51.14
C ASP A 609 -67.23 -24.33 51.70
N ASP A 610 -68.15 -23.69 52.41
CA ASP A 610 -67.96 -22.34 52.94
C ASP A 610 -66.96 -22.31 54.14
N GLN A 611 -66.39 -23.47 54.52
CA GLN A 611 -65.29 -23.64 55.47
C GLN A 611 -63.97 -24.05 54.79
N GLY A 612 -63.95 -24.17 53.46
CA GLY A 612 -62.78 -24.57 52.67
C GLY A 612 -62.52 -26.09 52.62
N LEU A 613 -63.48 -26.92 53.03
CA LEU A 613 -63.35 -28.39 52.98
C LEU A 613 -63.90 -28.94 51.65
N PRO A 614 -63.29 -29.98 51.06
CA PRO A 614 -63.80 -30.60 49.83
C PRO A 614 -65.24 -31.15 49.99
N ARG A 615 -66.16 -30.73 49.12
CA ARG A 615 -67.55 -31.22 49.10
C ARG A 615 -67.59 -32.69 48.69
N VAL A 616 -68.12 -33.55 49.56
CA VAL A 616 -68.39 -34.97 49.26
C VAL A 616 -69.86 -35.12 48.87
N TRP A 617 -70.11 -35.15 47.56
CA TRP A 617 -71.45 -35.24 46.98
C TRP A 617 -72.15 -36.55 47.34
N LYS A 618 -73.39 -36.45 47.81
CA LYS A 618 -74.30 -37.55 48.11
C LYS A 618 -75.41 -37.67 47.04
N PRO A 619 -76.15 -38.80 46.98
CA PRO A 619 -77.27 -38.96 46.05
C PRO A 619 -78.41 -37.95 46.24
N GLU A 620 -78.50 -37.29 47.41
CA GLU A 620 -79.55 -36.32 47.74
C GLU A 620 -79.18 -34.85 47.46
N ASP A 621 -77.93 -34.54 47.07
CA ASP A 621 -77.42 -33.16 46.98
C ASP A 621 -77.77 -32.46 45.64
N ASP A 622 -78.10 -31.17 45.68
CA ASP A 622 -78.36 -30.34 44.49
C ASP A 622 -77.05 -29.88 43.79
N ILE A 623 -76.41 -30.84 43.09
CA ILE A 623 -75.25 -30.59 42.24
C ILE A 623 -75.58 -29.55 41.15
N ASP A 624 -76.83 -29.49 40.68
CA ASP A 624 -77.24 -28.72 39.50
C ASP A 624 -77.39 -27.23 39.83
N GLY A 625 -78.01 -26.88 40.96
CA GLY A 625 -78.09 -25.52 41.47
C GLY A 625 -76.73 -24.96 41.90
N HIS A 626 -75.90 -25.78 42.58
CA HIS A 626 -74.54 -25.38 42.94
C HIS A 626 -73.65 -25.12 41.72
N PHE A 627 -73.74 -25.97 40.69
CA PHE A 627 -73.01 -25.80 39.43
C PHE A 627 -73.39 -24.49 38.72
N GLN A 628 -74.69 -24.22 38.56
CA GLN A 628 -75.17 -23.01 37.88
C GLN A 628 -74.74 -21.73 38.60
N ARG A 629 -74.74 -21.72 39.94
CA ARG A 629 -74.31 -20.57 40.74
C ARG A 629 -72.82 -20.26 40.54
N ALA A 630 -71.94 -21.23 40.82
CA ALA A 630 -70.48 -21.05 40.69
C ALA A 630 -70.08 -20.65 39.26
N ARG A 631 -70.73 -21.24 38.25
CA ARG A 631 -70.50 -20.93 36.83
C ARG A 631 -70.93 -19.51 36.45
N SER A 632 -72.03 -19.01 37.02
CA SER A 632 -72.53 -17.66 36.75
C SER A 632 -71.66 -16.59 37.43
N GLU A 633 -71.35 -16.77 38.71
CA GLU A 633 -70.53 -15.84 39.50
C GLU A 633 -69.10 -15.75 38.94
N THR A 634 -68.49 -16.89 38.57
CA THR A 634 -67.16 -16.89 37.92
C THR A 634 -67.17 -16.13 36.58
N LEU A 635 -68.23 -16.27 35.77
CA LEU A 635 -68.32 -15.57 34.48
C LEU A 635 -68.53 -14.06 34.61
N GLN A 636 -69.07 -13.56 35.75
CA GLN A 636 -69.19 -12.13 36.04
C GLN A 636 -67.84 -11.44 36.32
N LEU A 637 -66.77 -12.20 36.53
CA LEU A 637 -65.42 -11.65 36.72
C LEU A 637 -64.72 -11.29 35.39
N LEU A 638 -65.13 -11.90 34.26
CA LEU A 638 -64.46 -11.70 32.97
C LEU A 638 -64.51 -10.23 32.46
N PRO A 639 -65.62 -9.48 32.60
CA PRO A 639 -65.65 -8.05 32.27
C PRO A 639 -64.77 -7.16 33.15
N LEU A 640 -64.35 -7.61 34.35
CA LEU A 640 -63.43 -6.83 35.19
C LEU A 640 -61.99 -6.83 34.63
N PHE A 641 -61.66 -7.81 33.77
CA PHE A 641 -60.35 -7.93 33.11
C PHE A 641 -60.32 -7.39 31.67
N SER A 642 -61.44 -6.84 31.14
CA SER A 642 -61.47 -6.42 29.73
C SER A 642 -60.95 -5.01 29.46
N HIS A 643 -60.99 -4.11 30.45
CA HIS A 643 -60.61 -2.70 30.31
C HIS A 643 -60.08 -2.16 31.65
N ILE A 644 -59.07 -1.30 31.62
CA ILE A 644 -58.49 -0.65 32.80
C ILE A 644 -59.41 0.51 33.24
N ALA A 645 -60.40 0.20 34.08
CA ALA A 645 -61.35 1.18 34.59
C ALA A 645 -60.70 2.11 35.63
N LEU A 646 -60.52 3.38 35.25
CA LEU A 646 -60.18 4.47 36.18
C LEU A 646 -61.43 4.91 36.96
N LYS A 647 -61.29 5.28 38.23
CA LYS A 647 -62.35 5.93 39.03
C LYS A 647 -62.37 7.44 38.82
N ASP A 648 -63.42 8.10 39.31
CA ASP A 648 -63.49 9.57 39.37
C ASP A 648 -62.29 10.19 40.13
N GLU A 649 -61.80 9.51 41.17
CA GLU A 649 -60.60 9.87 41.95
C GLU A 649 -59.28 9.65 41.18
N ASP A 650 -59.32 8.94 40.04
CA ASP A 650 -58.18 8.67 39.16
C ASP A 650 -58.25 9.43 37.83
N ALA A 651 -59.30 10.23 37.59
CA ALA A 651 -59.60 10.81 36.27
C ALA A 651 -58.52 11.75 35.70
N ASP A 652 -57.71 12.38 36.56
CA ASP A 652 -56.58 13.23 36.16
C ASP A 652 -55.35 12.43 35.67
N PHE A 653 -55.36 11.09 35.77
CA PHE A 653 -54.24 10.26 35.36
C PHE A 653 -54.20 10.07 33.83
N SER A 654 -53.19 10.65 33.20
CA SER A 654 -52.89 10.47 31.77
C SER A 654 -51.38 10.43 31.53
N ILE A 655 -50.97 9.85 30.40
CA ILE A 655 -49.57 9.83 29.95
C ILE A 655 -49.52 10.46 28.57
N ALA A 656 -48.51 11.31 28.32
CA ALA A 656 -48.40 12.08 27.08
C ALA A 656 -48.26 11.15 25.86
N ASN A 657 -49.23 11.24 24.94
CA ASN A 657 -49.22 10.57 23.65
C ASN A 657 -48.01 10.98 22.78
N ASP A 658 -47.77 10.20 21.73
CA ASP A 658 -46.71 10.37 20.74
C ASP A 658 -47.15 9.75 19.40
N GLU A 659 -46.44 10.02 18.30
CA GLU A 659 -46.71 9.40 16.98
C GLU A 659 -46.74 7.86 17.04
N ASN A 660 -46.02 7.28 18.00
CA ASN A 660 -45.86 5.84 18.21
C ASN A 660 -46.44 5.35 19.56
N PHE A 661 -47.31 6.13 20.20
CA PHE A 661 -47.94 5.76 21.47
C PHE A 661 -49.25 6.53 21.73
N ASP A 662 -50.38 5.82 21.73
CA ASP A 662 -51.65 6.31 22.27
C ASP A 662 -51.97 5.62 23.60
N PHE A 663 -52.09 6.41 24.66
CA PHE A 663 -52.51 5.98 25.99
C PHE A 663 -53.94 5.41 25.98
N GLY A 664 -54.86 6.02 25.24
CA GLY A 664 -56.28 5.62 25.20
C GLY A 664 -56.47 4.18 24.74
N ALA A 665 -55.91 3.84 23.57
CA ALA A 665 -55.92 2.47 23.03
C ALA A 665 -55.25 1.42 23.94
N THR A 666 -54.40 1.82 24.90
CA THR A 666 -53.75 0.87 25.84
C THR A 666 -54.58 0.55 27.09
N LEU A 667 -55.74 1.17 27.28
CA LEU A 667 -56.66 0.83 28.38
C LEU A 667 -57.52 -0.42 28.05
N ASP A 668 -57.73 -0.75 26.78
CA ASP A 668 -58.47 -1.94 26.34
C ASP A 668 -57.60 -3.21 26.38
N ILE A 669 -57.99 -4.20 27.17
CA ILE A 669 -57.23 -5.44 27.37
C ILE A 669 -57.80 -6.58 26.53
N LEU A 670 -59.12 -6.82 26.59
CA LEU A 670 -59.77 -7.96 25.95
C LEU A 670 -60.93 -7.49 25.08
N SER A 671 -60.80 -7.63 23.76
CA SER A 671 -61.90 -7.39 22.82
C SER A 671 -63.10 -8.31 23.10
N GLU A 672 -64.31 -7.86 22.77
CA GLU A 672 -65.53 -8.66 22.99
C GLU A 672 -65.45 -10.06 22.36
N ALA A 673 -64.84 -10.18 21.18
CA ALA A 673 -64.64 -11.46 20.50
C ALA A 673 -63.79 -12.41 21.36
N LYS A 674 -62.74 -11.89 22.01
CA LYS A 674 -61.85 -12.66 22.89
C LYS A 674 -62.54 -13.05 24.19
N GLN A 675 -63.33 -12.16 24.78
CA GLN A 675 -64.15 -12.48 25.96
C GLN A 675 -65.16 -13.60 25.65
N ARG A 676 -65.84 -13.55 24.50
CA ARG A 676 -66.77 -14.61 24.05
C ARG A 676 -66.05 -15.95 23.83
N GLU A 677 -64.82 -15.93 23.29
CA GLU A 677 -63.99 -17.14 23.14
C GLU A 677 -63.62 -17.75 24.51
N ILE A 678 -63.05 -16.95 25.41
CA ILE A 678 -62.61 -17.40 26.75
C ILE A 678 -63.79 -17.91 27.57
N SER A 679 -64.94 -17.22 27.53
CA SER A 679 -66.20 -17.70 28.12
C SER A 679 -66.62 -19.07 27.57
N THR A 680 -66.47 -19.29 26.26
CA THR A 680 -66.81 -20.56 25.61
C THR A 680 -65.84 -21.69 25.98
N ARG A 681 -64.54 -21.40 26.14
CA ARG A 681 -63.53 -22.35 26.61
C ARG A 681 -63.79 -22.74 28.07
N PHE A 682 -63.89 -21.76 28.97
CA PHE A 682 -64.22 -21.97 30.40
C PHE A 682 -65.53 -22.75 30.58
N LYS A 683 -66.57 -22.44 29.79
CA LYS A 683 -67.84 -23.20 29.82
C LYS A 683 -67.60 -24.70 29.62
N ARG A 684 -66.81 -25.11 28.62
CA ARG A 684 -66.51 -26.53 28.36
C ARG A 684 -65.73 -27.20 29.50
N GLU A 685 -64.81 -26.48 30.14
CA GLU A 685 -64.08 -27.01 31.31
C GLU A 685 -65.01 -27.17 32.52
N SER A 686 -65.86 -26.18 32.82
CA SER A 686 -66.83 -26.27 33.91
C SER A 686 -67.81 -27.45 33.74
N ASP A 687 -68.26 -27.75 32.51
CA ASP A 687 -69.11 -28.91 32.21
C ASP A 687 -68.39 -30.26 32.48
N ALA A 688 -67.06 -30.31 32.38
CA ALA A 688 -66.28 -31.52 32.68
C ALA A 688 -66.20 -31.81 34.20
N PHE A 689 -66.00 -30.79 35.04
CA PHE A 689 -66.02 -30.93 36.50
C PHE A 689 -67.41 -31.33 37.02
N TYR A 690 -68.46 -30.82 36.38
CA TYR A 690 -69.85 -31.22 36.65
C TYR A 690 -70.09 -32.71 36.32
N LEU A 691 -69.58 -33.19 35.18
CA LEU A 691 -69.63 -34.62 34.82
C LEU A 691 -68.78 -35.51 35.74
N GLU A 692 -67.66 -35.01 36.26
CA GLU A 692 -66.84 -35.69 37.26
C GLU A 692 -67.58 -35.82 38.60
N ALA A 693 -68.19 -34.74 39.10
CA ALA A 693 -69.01 -34.74 40.31
C ALA A 693 -70.15 -35.78 40.19
N LYS A 694 -70.93 -35.75 39.10
CA LYS A 694 -72.00 -36.75 38.88
C LYS A 694 -71.50 -38.19 38.68
N ARG A 695 -70.22 -38.40 38.32
CA ARG A 695 -69.60 -39.74 38.28
C ARG A 695 -69.10 -40.22 39.64
N SER A 696 -68.62 -39.33 40.51
CA SER A 696 -68.12 -39.70 41.85
C SER A 696 -69.19 -40.36 42.73
N VAL A 697 -70.46 -39.98 42.57
CA VAL A 697 -71.63 -40.58 43.26
C VAL A 697 -71.85 -42.06 42.89
N VAL A 698 -71.26 -42.56 41.79
CA VAL A 698 -71.54 -43.89 41.21
C VAL A 698 -70.38 -44.89 41.38
N ALA A 699 -69.21 -44.46 41.87
CA ALA A 699 -67.94 -45.16 41.65
C ALA A 699 -67.29 -45.85 42.88
N THR A 700 -68.04 -46.63 43.68
CA THR A 700 -67.47 -47.42 44.79
C THR A 700 -66.98 -48.81 44.41
N THR A 701 -65.94 -48.90 43.54
CA THR A 701 -64.87 -49.93 43.62
C THR A 701 -63.81 -49.72 42.55
N ALA A 702 -62.53 -49.75 42.94
CA ALA A 702 -61.40 -49.84 42.02
C ALA A 702 -60.41 -50.89 42.51
N LYS A 703 -60.16 -51.94 41.71
CA LYS A 703 -59.04 -52.87 41.90
C LYS A 703 -57.88 -52.41 41.03
N VAL A 704 -56.65 -52.42 41.56
CA VAL A 704 -55.44 -52.09 40.80
C VAL A 704 -55.29 -53.05 39.62
N PRO A 705 -55.21 -52.57 38.36
CA PRO A 705 -55.06 -53.44 37.20
C PRO A 705 -53.71 -54.18 37.17
N TYR A 706 -53.72 -55.46 36.82
CA TYR A 706 -52.52 -56.30 36.80
C TYR A 706 -51.38 -55.80 35.88
N TRP A 707 -51.68 -55.00 34.86
CA TRP A 707 -50.65 -54.41 33.98
C TRP A 707 -49.69 -53.47 34.72
N VAL A 708 -50.15 -52.84 35.82
CA VAL A 708 -49.29 -51.99 36.68
C VAL A 708 -48.19 -52.82 37.33
N VAL A 709 -48.52 -54.04 37.77
CA VAL A 709 -47.55 -54.99 38.37
C VAL A 709 -46.55 -55.48 37.31
N VAL A 710 -47.00 -55.68 36.07
CA VAL A 710 -46.11 -56.12 34.97
C VAL A 710 -45.09 -55.03 34.60
N LEU A 711 -45.49 -53.77 34.47
CA LEU A 711 -44.55 -52.66 34.22
C LEU A 711 -43.48 -52.53 35.32
N LEU A 712 -43.89 -52.70 36.57
CA LEU A 712 -43.04 -52.59 37.76
C LEU A 712 -41.94 -53.68 37.80
N VAL A 713 -42.21 -54.86 37.20
CA VAL A 713 -41.24 -55.94 37.02
C VAL A 713 -40.32 -55.71 35.81
N VAL A 714 -40.82 -55.10 34.73
CA VAL A 714 -40.04 -54.90 33.48
C VAL A 714 -39.08 -53.71 33.55
N LEU A 715 -39.47 -52.61 34.21
CA LEU A 715 -38.67 -51.39 34.32
C LEU A 715 -37.87 -51.30 35.62
N GLY A 716 -38.18 -52.11 36.63
CA GLY A 716 -37.56 -51.99 37.95
C GLY A 716 -37.97 -50.71 38.70
N TRP A 717 -37.72 -50.70 40.01
CA TRP A 717 -38.28 -49.68 40.90
C TRP A 717 -37.73 -48.26 40.66
N ASN A 718 -36.40 -48.13 40.49
CA ASN A 718 -35.75 -46.82 40.39
C ASN A 718 -36.07 -46.09 39.07
N GLU A 719 -36.13 -46.83 37.95
CA GLU A 719 -36.39 -46.24 36.63
C GLU A 719 -37.89 -45.96 36.43
N PHE A 720 -38.78 -46.82 36.95
CA PHE A 720 -40.20 -46.52 37.04
C PHE A 720 -40.48 -45.25 37.86
N ILE A 721 -39.86 -45.11 39.05
CA ILE A 721 -39.95 -43.89 39.85
C ILE A 721 -39.40 -42.68 39.06
N THR A 722 -38.23 -42.80 38.42
CA THR A 722 -37.61 -41.70 37.65
C THR A 722 -38.49 -41.19 36.52
N ILE A 723 -39.22 -42.07 35.82
CA ILE A 723 -40.19 -41.69 34.78
C ILE A 723 -41.41 -40.99 35.40
N VAL A 724 -41.93 -41.47 36.54
CA VAL A 724 -43.14 -40.93 37.17
C VAL A 724 -42.89 -39.63 37.94
N THR A 725 -41.73 -39.44 38.55
CA THR A 725 -41.37 -38.20 39.29
C THR A 725 -40.84 -37.09 38.38
N SER A 726 -40.53 -37.38 37.12
CA SER A 726 -40.18 -36.38 36.10
C SER A 726 -41.40 -36.10 35.22
N PRO A 727 -42.09 -34.94 35.35
CA PRO A 727 -43.26 -34.62 34.53
C PRO A 727 -42.97 -34.65 33.02
N LEU A 728 -41.73 -34.37 32.64
CA LEU A 728 -41.27 -34.30 31.26
C LEU A 728 -41.09 -35.70 30.65
N TYR A 729 -40.51 -36.66 31.40
CA TYR A 729 -40.41 -38.05 30.92
C TYR A 729 -41.77 -38.76 30.92
N LEU A 730 -42.62 -38.53 31.92
CA LEU A 730 -43.98 -39.07 31.93
C LEU A 730 -44.80 -38.57 30.73
N MET A 731 -44.73 -37.27 30.43
CA MET A 731 -45.44 -36.67 29.29
C MET A 731 -44.90 -37.20 27.94
N LEU A 732 -43.58 -37.29 27.76
CA LEU A 732 -42.99 -37.87 26.56
C LEU A 732 -43.38 -39.34 26.37
N PHE A 733 -43.37 -40.15 27.44
CA PHE A 733 -43.79 -41.56 27.38
C PHE A 733 -45.26 -41.70 26.97
N ILE A 734 -46.16 -40.87 27.53
CA ILE A 734 -47.58 -40.84 27.15
C ILE A 734 -47.78 -40.37 25.70
N ILE A 735 -47.04 -39.36 25.25
CA ILE A 735 -47.12 -38.84 23.87
C ILE A 735 -46.63 -39.90 22.87
N PHE A 736 -45.44 -40.48 23.07
CA PHE A 736 -44.92 -41.49 22.14
C PHE A 736 -45.75 -42.78 22.18
N GLY A 737 -46.20 -43.22 23.35
CA GLY A 737 -47.08 -44.38 23.48
C GLY A 737 -48.43 -44.20 22.77
N SER A 738 -49.10 -43.06 22.98
CA SER A 738 -50.38 -42.76 22.32
C SER A 738 -50.23 -42.52 20.82
N THR A 739 -49.18 -41.83 20.37
CA THR A 739 -48.88 -41.62 18.95
C THR A 739 -48.59 -42.95 18.24
N GLY A 740 -47.75 -43.81 18.84
CA GLY A 740 -47.46 -45.14 18.31
C GLY A 740 -48.71 -46.02 18.23
N TYR A 741 -49.54 -46.02 19.29
CA TYR A 741 -50.80 -46.76 19.32
C TYR A 741 -51.81 -46.27 18.28
N LEU A 742 -51.91 -44.96 18.05
CA LEU A 742 -52.77 -44.38 17.00
C LEU A 742 -52.28 -44.74 15.59
N ILE A 743 -50.97 -44.67 15.32
CA ILE A 743 -50.39 -45.01 14.02
C ILE A 743 -50.61 -46.50 13.68
N TRP A 744 -50.46 -47.39 14.67
CA TRP A 744 -50.70 -48.82 14.50
C TRP A 744 -52.20 -49.17 14.43
N GLY A 745 -52.99 -48.72 15.40
CA GLY A 745 -54.40 -49.07 15.56
C GLY A 745 -55.34 -48.52 14.49
N LEU A 746 -54.98 -47.40 13.85
CA LEU A 746 -55.71 -46.84 12.71
C LEU A 746 -55.16 -47.31 11.35
N ASN A 747 -54.19 -48.23 11.35
CA ASN A 747 -53.46 -48.70 10.15
C ASN A 747 -52.87 -47.55 9.31
N LEU A 748 -52.50 -46.45 9.99
CA LEU A 748 -52.06 -45.21 9.39
C LEU A 748 -50.57 -45.21 9.00
N THR A 749 -49.83 -46.28 9.30
CA THR A 749 -48.43 -46.47 8.88
C THR A 749 -48.23 -46.19 7.38
N GLY A 750 -49.06 -46.78 6.51
CA GLY A 750 -49.00 -46.56 5.06
C GLY A 750 -49.28 -45.10 4.66
N PRO A 751 -50.43 -44.51 5.05
CA PRO A 751 -50.74 -43.10 4.80
C PRO A 751 -49.75 -42.10 5.40
N VAL A 752 -49.26 -42.31 6.63
CA VAL A 752 -48.29 -41.41 7.30
C VAL A 752 -46.91 -41.50 6.66
N MET A 753 -46.46 -42.69 6.25
CA MET A 753 -45.24 -42.79 5.41
C MET A 753 -45.44 -42.10 4.05
N ARG A 754 -46.64 -42.17 3.46
CA ARG A 754 -46.93 -41.48 2.19
C ARG A 754 -47.02 -39.97 2.34
N VAL A 755 -47.65 -39.46 3.40
CA VAL A 755 -47.71 -38.01 3.70
C VAL A 755 -46.34 -37.50 4.17
N GLY A 756 -45.56 -38.31 4.89
CA GLY A 756 -44.16 -38.01 5.21
C GLY A 756 -43.30 -37.89 3.95
N HIS A 757 -43.35 -38.89 3.06
CA HIS A 757 -42.68 -38.80 1.75
C HIS A 757 -43.22 -37.67 0.88
N VAL A 758 -44.52 -37.40 0.86
CA VAL A 758 -45.10 -36.31 0.07
C VAL A 758 -44.70 -34.96 0.66
N VAL A 759 -44.80 -34.69 1.96
CA VAL A 759 -44.37 -33.41 2.55
C VAL A 759 -42.84 -33.22 2.43
N TYR A 760 -42.05 -34.29 2.55
CA TYR A 760 -40.61 -34.26 2.28
C TYR A 760 -40.30 -33.98 0.80
N ASN A 761 -41.03 -34.62 -0.12
CA ASN A 761 -40.85 -34.42 -1.56
C ASN A 761 -41.41 -33.08 -2.04
N GLU A 762 -42.56 -32.61 -1.56
CA GLU A 762 -43.17 -31.33 -1.90
C GLU A 762 -42.39 -30.17 -1.27
N GLY A 763 -41.91 -30.33 -0.03
CA GLY A 763 -41.04 -29.35 0.63
C GLY A 763 -39.67 -29.25 -0.04
N SER A 764 -39.03 -30.40 -0.33
CA SER A 764 -37.79 -30.42 -1.11
C SER A 764 -38.01 -30.17 -2.61
N ARG A 765 -39.25 -30.20 -3.13
CA ARG A 765 -39.60 -29.73 -4.47
C ARG A 765 -39.84 -28.23 -4.47
N MET A 766 -40.47 -27.61 -3.47
CA MET A 766 -40.55 -26.14 -3.38
C MET A 766 -39.18 -25.50 -3.12
N ILE A 767 -38.31 -26.15 -2.35
CA ILE A 767 -36.92 -25.72 -2.20
C ILE A 767 -36.17 -25.92 -3.52
N ARG A 768 -36.28 -27.08 -4.18
CA ARG A 768 -35.70 -27.27 -5.51
C ARG A 768 -36.34 -26.40 -6.59
N GLU A 769 -37.60 -26.01 -6.50
CA GLU A 769 -38.28 -25.12 -7.44
C GLU A 769 -37.72 -23.71 -7.27
N LYS A 770 -37.51 -23.24 -6.04
CA LYS A 770 -36.87 -21.93 -5.80
C LYS A 770 -35.37 -21.91 -6.11
N VAL A 771 -34.64 -23.01 -5.88
CA VAL A 771 -33.22 -23.10 -6.25
C VAL A 771 -33.05 -23.41 -7.74
N THR A 772 -33.98 -24.11 -8.38
CA THR A 772 -34.03 -24.26 -9.85
C THR A 772 -34.50 -22.98 -10.51
N GLU A 773 -35.46 -22.22 -9.98
CA GLU A 773 -35.73 -20.83 -10.40
C GLU A 773 -34.50 -19.93 -10.19
N GLY A 774 -33.71 -20.16 -9.13
CA GLY A 774 -32.45 -19.44 -8.89
C GLY A 774 -31.34 -19.81 -9.89
N LEU A 775 -31.21 -21.09 -10.22
CA LEU A 775 -30.24 -21.62 -11.19
C LEU A 775 -30.66 -21.34 -12.63
N ASP A 776 -31.96 -21.36 -12.93
CA ASP A 776 -32.51 -21.02 -14.23
C ASP A 776 -32.52 -19.50 -14.41
N ARG A 777 -32.70 -18.67 -13.37
CA ARG A 777 -32.33 -17.23 -13.42
C ARG A 777 -30.81 -16.98 -13.49
N ALA A 778 -29.97 -17.97 -13.19
CA ALA A 778 -28.52 -17.88 -13.38
C ALA A 778 -28.06 -18.39 -14.76
N LYS A 779 -28.90 -19.18 -15.46
CA LYS A 779 -28.75 -19.50 -16.90
C LYS A 779 -29.38 -18.39 -17.74
N ASP A 780 -30.58 -17.97 -17.39
CA ASP A 780 -31.35 -16.82 -17.88
C ASP A 780 -30.88 -15.51 -17.22
N GLN A 781 -29.58 -15.41 -16.92
CA GLN A 781 -28.88 -14.16 -17.22
C GLN A 781 -28.79 -14.06 -18.74
N ASP A 782 -29.93 -13.69 -19.33
CA ASP A 782 -30.07 -13.25 -20.70
C ASP A 782 -28.87 -12.34 -21.03
N GLY A 783 -28.11 -12.67 -22.08
CA GLY A 783 -26.67 -12.33 -22.17
C GLY A 783 -26.34 -10.83 -22.14
N THR A 784 -27.38 -10.00 -22.27
CA THR A 784 -27.46 -8.56 -22.01
C THR A 784 -26.26 -7.98 -21.25
N GLY A 785 -25.50 -7.11 -21.93
CA GLY A 785 -24.36 -6.43 -21.32
C GLY A 785 -23.05 -7.23 -21.28
N ARG A 786 -22.98 -8.40 -21.90
CA ARG A 786 -21.73 -9.13 -22.20
C ARG A 786 -21.40 -8.99 -23.70
N ARG A 787 -20.16 -9.32 -24.10
CA ARG A 787 -19.77 -9.33 -25.54
C ARG A 787 -20.76 -10.23 -26.32
N TYR A 788 -21.04 -9.84 -27.56
CA TYR A 788 -22.05 -10.44 -28.46
C TYR A 788 -23.53 -10.29 -28.05
N HIS A 789 -23.82 -9.69 -26.89
CA HIS A 789 -25.19 -9.53 -26.35
C HIS A 789 -25.43 -8.11 -25.83
N LEU A 790 -24.94 -7.10 -26.56
CA LEU A 790 -25.15 -5.69 -26.24
C LEU A 790 -26.36 -5.13 -27.01
N THR A 791 -27.13 -4.25 -26.38
CA THR A 791 -28.04 -3.36 -27.10
C THR A 791 -27.25 -2.25 -27.82
N ASP A 792 -27.90 -1.50 -28.72
CA ASP A 792 -27.29 -0.32 -29.36
C ASP A 792 -26.85 0.72 -28.30
N ASP A 793 -27.67 0.96 -27.27
CA ASP A 793 -27.34 1.86 -26.15
C ASP A 793 -26.11 1.37 -25.37
N GLN A 794 -26.09 0.09 -25.00
CA GLN A 794 -24.95 -0.53 -24.29
C GLN A 794 -23.66 -0.51 -25.14
N THR A 795 -23.80 -0.61 -26.46
CA THR A 795 -22.69 -0.46 -27.41
C THR A 795 -22.21 0.99 -27.45
N ALA A 796 -23.11 1.97 -27.42
CA ALA A 796 -22.76 3.39 -27.35
C ALA A 796 -22.06 3.76 -26.02
N ASP A 797 -22.49 3.20 -24.90
CA ASP A 797 -21.84 3.36 -23.58
C ASP A 797 -20.43 2.76 -23.56
N LEU A 798 -20.24 1.56 -24.13
CA LEU A 798 -18.92 0.96 -24.29
C LEU A 798 -18.00 1.81 -25.19
N LYS A 799 -18.53 2.37 -26.29
CA LYS A 799 -17.82 3.34 -27.15
C LYS A 799 -17.49 4.64 -26.41
N ALA A 800 -18.36 5.12 -25.52
CA ALA A 800 -18.10 6.28 -24.67
C ALA A 800 -17.01 5.99 -23.63
N MET A 801 -17.03 4.82 -23.00
CA MET A 801 -16.01 4.41 -22.02
C MET A 801 -14.63 4.28 -22.66
N TRP A 802 -14.51 3.68 -23.85
CA TRP A 802 -13.24 3.60 -24.57
C TRP A 802 -12.67 4.98 -24.94
N ARG A 803 -13.50 5.92 -25.42
CA ARG A 803 -13.04 7.29 -25.73
C ARG A 803 -12.46 7.98 -24.50
N LYS A 804 -13.16 7.94 -23.37
CA LYS A 804 -12.71 8.51 -22.09
C LYS A 804 -11.48 7.82 -21.50
N ALA A 805 -11.33 6.51 -21.73
CA ALA A 805 -10.12 5.79 -21.38
C ALA A 805 -8.91 6.29 -22.19
N PHE A 806 -9.06 6.48 -23.51
CA PHE A 806 -8.02 7.06 -24.36
C PHE A 806 -7.66 8.50 -23.99
N GLU A 807 -8.64 9.34 -23.61
CA GLU A 807 -8.40 10.70 -23.08
C GLU A 807 -7.46 10.72 -21.86
N ILE A 808 -7.47 9.66 -21.04
CA ILE A 808 -6.58 9.50 -19.88
C ILE A 808 -5.22 8.92 -20.30
N TYR A 809 -5.19 7.97 -21.23
CA TYR A 809 -3.94 7.34 -21.67
C TYR A 809 -3.06 8.28 -22.50
N ASP A 810 -3.69 9.14 -23.31
CA ASP A 810 -3.02 10.14 -24.15
C ASP A 810 -2.65 11.43 -23.38
N ALA A 811 -3.02 11.53 -22.10
CA ALA A 811 -2.83 12.73 -21.30
C ALA A 811 -1.33 13.00 -21.03
N PRO A 812 -0.82 14.23 -21.29
CA PRO A 812 0.56 14.57 -21.00
C PRO A 812 0.80 14.56 -19.48
N CYS A 813 1.92 13.95 -19.07
CA CYS A 813 2.28 13.76 -17.66
C CYS A 813 2.30 15.09 -16.90
N ARG A 814 1.35 15.27 -15.96
CA ARG A 814 1.32 16.43 -15.05
C ARG A 814 2.49 16.32 -14.08
N LYS A 815 3.44 17.24 -14.17
CA LYS A 815 4.45 17.39 -13.11
C LYS A 815 3.73 17.86 -11.83
N PRO A 816 3.92 17.20 -10.68
CA PRO A 816 3.38 17.68 -9.41
C PRO A 816 3.98 19.05 -9.08
N ASN A 817 3.16 19.96 -8.57
CA ASN A 817 3.56 21.34 -8.30
C ASN A 817 4.51 21.44 -7.09
N GLY A 818 5.81 21.37 -7.36
CA GLY A 818 6.83 22.10 -6.60
C GLY A 818 7.26 21.54 -5.25
N THR A 819 8.06 20.47 -5.25
CA THR A 819 9.42 20.52 -4.66
C THR A 819 10.29 19.34 -5.13
N ALA A 820 11.62 19.52 -5.10
CA ALA A 820 12.62 18.59 -5.60
C ALA A 820 12.54 17.19 -4.93
N ASN A 821 12.93 16.06 -5.55
CA ASN A 821 14.01 15.84 -6.52
C ASN A 821 13.66 14.72 -7.53
N GLY A 822 14.25 14.76 -8.73
CA GLY A 822 14.12 13.69 -9.73
C GLY A 822 15.31 12.73 -9.74
N ASN A 823 15.05 11.42 -9.66
CA ASN A 823 15.99 10.37 -10.05
C ASN A 823 15.22 9.30 -10.83
N GLY A 824 15.26 9.39 -12.16
CA GLY A 824 14.68 8.37 -13.05
C GLY A 824 15.66 7.23 -13.26
N VAL A 825 15.31 6.02 -12.81
CA VAL A 825 16.14 4.83 -13.02
C VAL A 825 15.72 4.16 -14.33
N ALA A 826 16.55 4.29 -15.36
CA ALA A 826 16.45 3.48 -16.58
C ALA A 826 17.19 2.14 -16.38
N HIS A 827 16.64 1.05 -16.93
CA HIS A 827 17.30 -0.25 -16.90
C HIS A 827 18.36 -0.39 -18.01
N SER A 828 19.59 -0.67 -17.60
CA SER A 828 20.51 -1.56 -18.31
C SER A 828 21.24 -2.42 -17.26
N GLY A 829 21.82 -3.55 -17.66
CA GLY A 829 22.40 -4.49 -16.68
C GLY A 829 23.64 -5.20 -17.20
N SER A 830 24.54 -5.55 -16.27
CA SER A 830 25.48 -6.67 -16.37
C SER A 830 26.08 -7.02 -15.01
N GLU A 831 26.69 -8.19 -14.95
CA GLU A 831 27.14 -8.94 -13.77
C GLU A 831 28.36 -8.31 -13.05
N GLY A 832 28.60 -8.58 -11.76
CA GLY A 832 29.76 -7.93 -11.11
C GLY A 832 30.26 -8.22 -9.68
N LYS A 833 29.83 -9.29 -8.97
CA LYS A 833 30.45 -9.82 -7.72
C LYS A 833 30.58 -8.90 -6.45
N SER A 834 29.85 -9.34 -5.40
CA SER A 834 30.27 -9.39 -3.98
C SER A 834 30.79 -8.13 -3.24
N GLY A 835 29.96 -7.61 -2.33
CA GLY A 835 30.36 -6.75 -1.20
C GLY A 835 29.15 -6.53 -0.28
N GLY A 836 29.24 -6.90 1.00
CA GLY A 836 28.06 -6.99 1.88
C GLY A 836 27.42 -5.64 2.23
N MET A 837 26.08 -5.60 2.31
CA MET A 837 25.32 -4.44 2.78
C MET A 837 24.18 -4.89 3.73
N LEU A 838 24.00 -4.16 4.83
CA LEU A 838 23.03 -4.48 5.88
C LEU A 838 22.35 -3.18 6.35
N GLY A 839 21.03 -3.07 6.18
CA GLY A 839 20.22 -1.91 6.56
C GLY A 839 19.92 -0.96 5.39
N GLY A 840 18.62 -0.67 5.14
CA GLY A 840 18.22 0.21 4.03
C GLY A 840 16.74 0.33 3.66
N TYR A 841 15.78 -0.23 4.42
CA TYR A 841 14.34 -0.16 4.09
C TYR A 841 13.44 0.17 5.28
N PHE A 842 13.25 1.47 5.56
CA PHE A 842 12.18 1.97 6.44
C PHE A 842 11.57 3.28 5.92
N GLY A 843 11.05 3.24 4.69
CA GLY A 843 10.07 4.22 4.22
C GLY A 843 8.71 3.99 4.90
N LYS A 844 8.16 5.01 5.56
CA LYS A 844 6.87 4.92 6.28
C LYS A 844 5.71 4.73 5.28
N LYS A 845 5.17 3.52 5.14
CA LYS A 845 3.82 3.32 4.57
C LYS A 845 2.77 3.75 5.61
N LYS A 846 1.73 4.46 5.17
CA LYS A 846 0.52 4.69 5.99
C LYS A 846 -0.14 3.35 6.35
N PRO A 847 -0.79 3.22 7.53
CA PRO A 847 -1.64 2.05 7.80
C PRO A 847 -2.83 2.05 6.84
N VAL A 848 -3.23 0.86 6.38
CA VAL A 848 -4.33 0.69 5.41
C VAL A 848 -5.67 0.62 6.16
N HIS A 849 -6.01 1.71 6.84
CA HIS A 849 -7.21 1.82 7.69
C HIS A 849 -8.14 2.99 7.34
N ASP A 850 -7.66 3.96 6.55
CA ASP A 850 -8.35 5.22 6.24
C ASP A 850 -9.09 5.17 4.88
N VAL A 851 -9.33 3.98 4.31
CA VAL A 851 -9.85 3.79 2.93
C VAL A 851 -11.37 3.57 2.89
N GLU A 852 -12.05 3.58 4.05
CA GLU A 852 -13.50 3.32 4.12
C GLU A 852 -14.38 4.58 3.97
N GLU A 853 -13.84 5.81 4.03
CA GLU A 853 -14.66 7.04 4.02
C GLU A 853 -14.82 7.70 2.63
N ASP A 854 -13.82 7.64 1.74
CA ASP A 854 -13.85 8.33 0.43
C ASP A 854 -14.90 7.77 -0.56
N TYR A 855 -15.46 6.58 -0.32
CA TYR A 855 -16.24 5.86 -1.33
C TYR A 855 -17.70 6.31 -1.52
N VAL A 856 -18.25 7.21 -0.68
CA VAL A 856 -19.67 7.61 -0.76
C VAL A 856 -19.94 9.13 -0.52
N ALA A 857 -19.15 10.04 -1.09
CA ALA A 857 -19.62 11.42 -1.35
C ALA A 857 -18.79 12.21 -2.38
N ASN A 858 -19.32 12.38 -3.60
CA ASN A 858 -19.38 13.62 -4.43
C ASN A 858 -19.21 13.35 -5.93
N GLY A 859 -20.25 13.64 -6.72
CA GLY A 859 -20.22 13.53 -8.18
C GLY A 859 -19.60 14.76 -8.84
N SER A 860 -18.26 14.84 -8.88
CA SER A 860 -17.53 15.88 -9.64
C SER A 860 -16.76 15.27 -10.81
N VAL A 861 -16.87 15.89 -11.99
CA VAL A 861 -16.22 15.46 -13.24
C VAL A 861 -14.68 15.52 -13.15
N THR A 862 -14.13 16.19 -12.15
CA THR A 862 -12.67 16.30 -11.91
C THR A 862 -12.01 15.00 -11.44
N ALA A 863 -12.72 14.17 -10.66
CA ALA A 863 -12.15 13.05 -9.94
C ALA A 863 -11.60 11.93 -10.84
N SER A 864 -12.12 11.79 -12.06
CA SER A 864 -11.63 10.80 -13.03
C SER A 864 -10.17 11.02 -13.43
N THR A 865 -9.61 12.22 -13.24
CA THR A 865 -8.21 12.54 -13.59
C THR A 865 -7.21 12.41 -12.44
N GLU A 866 -7.64 12.15 -11.20
CA GLU A 866 -6.75 12.10 -10.01
C GLU A 866 -5.67 11.02 -10.07
N ILE A 867 -5.88 9.96 -10.88
CA ILE A 867 -4.83 8.96 -11.13
C ILE A 867 -3.62 9.58 -11.85
N LEU A 868 -3.83 10.61 -12.67
CA LEU A 868 -2.77 11.30 -13.43
C LEU A 868 -1.91 12.24 -12.60
N ASP A 869 -2.30 12.51 -11.34
CA ASP A 869 -1.49 13.27 -10.39
C ASP A 869 -0.49 12.35 -9.64
N HIS A 870 -0.58 11.02 -9.84
CA HIS A 870 0.33 10.01 -9.27
C HIS A 870 1.04 9.13 -10.33
N TYR A 871 0.39 8.83 -11.45
CA TYR A 871 0.86 7.91 -12.49
C TYR A 871 0.67 8.50 -13.88
N SER A 872 1.61 8.26 -14.81
CA SER A 872 1.43 8.69 -16.20
C SER A 872 0.34 7.89 -16.92
N GLY A 873 -0.33 8.48 -17.91
CA GLY A 873 -1.37 7.80 -18.71
C GLY A 873 -0.89 6.46 -19.33
N GLN A 874 0.39 6.41 -19.73
CA GLN A 874 1.04 5.18 -20.20
C GLN A 874 1.12 4.09 -19.12
N GLN A 875 1.42 4.42 -17.85
CA GLN A 875 1.41 3.43 -16.76
C GLN A 875 -0.01 2.93 -16.45
N VAL A 876 -1.03 3.79 -16.56
CA VAL A 876 -2.43 3.38 -16.43
C VAL A 876 -2.84 2.44 -17.57
N LYS A 877 -2.36 2.71 -18.79
CA LYS A 877 -2.58 1.87 -19.98
C LYS A 877 -1.89 0.50 -19.86
N GLU A 878 -0.65 0.47 -19.40
CA GLU A 878 0.09 -0.77 -19.11
C GLU A 878 -0.58 -1.57 -17.97
N ALA A 879 -1.10 -0.88 -16.95
CA ALA A 879 -1.91 -1.50 -15.91
C ALA A 879 -3.20 -2.12 -16.46
N LEU A 880 -3.88 -1.48 -17.43
CA LEU A 880 -5.08 -2.02 -18.08
C LEU A 880 -4.75 -3.32 -18.83
N TRP A 881 -3.72 -3.29 -19.68
CA TRP A 881 -3.31 -4.46 -20.47
C TRP A 881 -2.80 -5.62 -19.61
N THR A 882 -2.12 -5.34 -18.50
CA THR A 882 -1.73 -6.37 -17.51
C THR A 882 -2.90 -6.85 -16.65
N LEU A 883 -3.94 -6.03 -16.43
CA LEU A 883 -5.17 -6.46 -15.78
C LEU A 883 -5.98 -7.37 -16.71
N CYS A 884 -6.27 -6.98 -17.96
CA CYS A 884 -6.96 -7.83 -18.94
C CYS A 884 -6.23 -9.16 -19.14
N TRP A 885 -4.90 -9.10 -19.32
CA TRP A 885 -4.03 -10.24 -19.64
C TRP A 885 -4.60 -11.08 -20.79
N ALA A 886 -5.22 -12.23 -20.50
CA ALA A 886 -5.77 -13.15 -21.49
C ALA A 886 -7.27 -12.93 -21.79
N GLU A 887 -7.97 -12.05 -21.08
CA GLU A 887 -9.40 -11.74 -21.31
C GLU A 887 -9.58 -10.70 -22.44
N HIS A 888 -10.72 -10.74 -23.15
CA HIS A 888 -11.06 -9.70 -24.13
C HIS A 888 -11.09 -8.31 -23.46
N PRO A 889 -10.44 -7.26 -24.00
CA PRO A 889 -10.40 -5.94 -23.37
C PRO A 889 -11.79 -5.36 -23.03
N ASP A 890 -12.76 -5.47 -23.94
CA ASP A 890 -14.15 -5.05 -23.67
C ASP A 890 -14.78 -5.78 -22.47
N ALA A 891 -14.41 -7.03 -22.17
CA ALA A 891 -15.02 -7.78 -21.06
C ALA A 891 -14.65 -7.18 -19.68
N LEU A 892 -13.49 -6.53 -19.55
CA LEU A 892 -13.16 -5.72 -18.36
C LEU A 892 -14.07 -4.49 -18.27
N LEU A 893 -14.17 -3.70 -19.35
CA LEU A 893 -14.96 -2.47 -19.36
C LEU A 893 -16.47 -2.76 -19.17
N LEU A 894 -16.98 -3.84 -19.75
CA LEU A 894 -18.35 -4.30 -19.58
C LEU A 894 -18.65 -4.75 -18.14
N ARG A 895 -17.70 -5.39 -17.43
CA ARG A 895 -17.84 -5.67 -16.00
C ARG A 895 -17.98 -4.38 -15.18
N LEU A 896 -17.19 -3.35 -15.49
CA LEU A 896 -17.26 -2.04 -14.81
C LEU A 896 -18.58 -1.29 -15.11
N LEU A 897 -19.04 -1.30 -16.36
CA LEU A 897 -20.33 -0.73 -16.76
C LEU A 897 -21.49 -1.42 -16.06
N ARG A 898 -21.52 -2.77 -16.01
CA ARG A 898 -22.55 -3.52 -15.29
C ARG A 898 -22.53 -3.20 -13.78
N ALA A 899 -21.34 -3.22 -13.15
CA ALA A 899 -21.16 -2.88 -11.73
C ALA A 899 -21.59 -1.44 -11.36
N ARG A 900 -21.64 -0.53 -12.34
CA ARG A 900 -22.08 0.86 -12.18
C ARG A 900 -23.37 1.19 -12.95
N LYS A 901 -24.16 0.17 -13.31
CA LYS A 901 -25.51 0.30 -13.90
C LYS A 901 -25.51 1.17 -15.18
N TRP A 902 -24.49 0.99 -16.02
CA TRP A 902 -24.23 1.71 -17.28
C TRP A 902 -23.88 3.20 -17.14
N ASP A 903 -23.66 3.69 -15.92
CA ASP A 903 -23.07 5.02 -15.70
C ASP A 903 -21.59 5.03 -16.09
N VAL A 904 -21.30 5.52 -17.31
CA VAL A 904 -19.95 5.54 -17.90
C VAL A 904 -18.94 6.30 -17.04
N GLU A 905 -19.32 7.40 -16.40
CA GLU A 905 -18.41 8.20 -15.56
C GLU A 905 -18.06 7.46 -14.27
N LYS A 906 -19.05 6.85 -13.60
CA LYS A 906 -18.81 6.02 -12.41
C LYS A 906 -18.05 4.74 -12.75
N ALA A 907 -18.28 4.14 -13.92
CA ALA A 907 -17.53 2.97 -14.40
C ALA A 907 -16.06 3.31 -14.67
N LEU A 908 -15.80 4.48 -15.27
CA LEU A 908 -14.44 4.98 -15.52
C LEU A 908 -13.69 5.28 -14.21
N LEU A 909 -14.33 5.99 -13.27
CA LEU A 909 -13.76 6.26 -11.94
C LEU A 909 -13.45 4.96 -11.19
N MET A 910 -14.33 3.95 -11.28
CA MET A 910 -14.09 2.63 -10.71
C MET A 910 -12.89 1.93 -11.37
N GLY A 911 -12.79 1.96 -12.70
CA GLY A 911 -11.64 1.44 -13.44
C GLY A 911 -10.33 2.09 -13.00
N ASN A 912 -10.29 3.42 -12.94
CA ASN A 912 -9.10 4.16 -12.49
C ASN A 912 -8.72 3.81 -11.04
N ASN A 913 -9.69 3.66 -10.14
CA ASN A 913 -9.41 3.25 -8.75
C ASN A 913 -8.86 1.82 -8.67
N ILE A 914 -9.29 0.90 -9.54
CA ILE A 914 -8.69 -0.43 -9.67
C ILE A 914 -7.25 -0.32 -10.19
N MET A 915 -6.98 0.52 -11.20
CA MET A 915 -5.63 0.66 -11.75
C MET A 915 -4.66 1.28 -10.73
N LYS A 916 -5.10 2.31 -10.00
CA LYS A 916 -4.38 2.92 -8.87
C LYS A 916 -4.06 1.87 -7.80
N TRP A 917 -5.06 1.11 -7.34
CA TRP A 917 -4.87 0.02 -6.38
C TRP A 917 -3.89 -1.05 -6.87
N ARG A 918 -3.97 -1.44 -8.15
CA ARG A 918 -3.13 -2.49 -8.76
C ARG A 918 -1.65 -2.09 -8.79
N LEU A 919 -1.39 -0.81 -9.06
CA LEU A 919 -0.07 -0.19 -9.00
C LEU A 919 0.41 -0.04 -7.54
N ASP A 920 -0.38 0.55 -6.64
CA ASP A 920 -0.03 0.78 -5.22
C ASP A 920 0.29 -0.52 -4.45
N ASN A 921 -0.32 -1.65 -4.84
CA ASN A 921 -0.12 -2.96 -4.22
C ASN A 921 0.96 -3.82 -4.91
N HIS A 922 1.47 -3.36 -6.05
CA HIS A 922 2.48 -4.03 -6.88
C HIS A 922 2.02 -5.44 -7.34
N VAL A 923 0.82 -5.55 -7.91
CA VAL A 923 0.20 -6.86 -8.21
C VAL A 923 1.03 -7.70 -9.19
N ASP A 924 1.64 -7.09 -10.21
CA ASP A 924 2.51 -7.84 -11.15
C ASP A 924 3.80 -8.33 -10.49
N GLU A 925 4.30 -7.67 -9.45
CA GLU A 925 5.42 -8.19 -8.67
C GLU A 925 5.00 -9.41 -7.83
N ILE A 926 3.76 -9.44 -7.32
CA ILE A 926 3.21 -10.60 -6.61
C ILE A 926 3.13 -11.82 -7.56
N ILE A 927 2.69 -11.60 -8.80
CA ILE A 927 2.64 -12.63 -9.86
C ILE A 927 4.04 -13.12 -10.26
N LYS A 928 5.02 -12.21 -10.43
CA LYS A 928 6.42 -12.52 -10.76
C LYS A 928 7.20 -13.17 -9.61
N MET A 929 6.92 -12.81 -8.36
CA MET A 929 7.52 -13.47 -7.18
C MET A 929 6.97 -14.88 -6.98
N GLY A 930 5.67 -15.07 -7.22
CA GLY A 930 4.96 -16.32 -6.96
C GLY A 930 5.14 -16.83 -5.53
N GLU A 931 4.90 -18.13 -5.34
CA GLU A 931 4.94 -18.75 -4.02
C GLU A 931 6.34 -18.74 -3.40
N LYS A 932 7.39 -18.95 -4.21
CA LYS A 932 8.78 -19.02 -3.74
C LYS A 932 9.35 -17.65 -3.37
N GLY A 933 9.12 -16.63 -4.21
CA GLY A 933 9.56 -15.26 -3.95
C GLY A 933 8.83 -14.63 -2.77
N LEU A 934 7.52 -14.85 -2.63
CA LEU A 934 6.77 -14.35 -1.47
C LEU A 934 7.20 -15.06 -0.16
N ARG A 935 7.44 -16.38 -0.21
CA ARG A 935 8.05 -17.11 0.92
C ARG A 935 9.39 -16.51 1.34
N ALA A 936 10.29 -16.29 0.37
CA ALA A 936 11.60 -15.72 0.61
C ALA A 936 11.52 -14.29 1.17
N LYS A 937 10.60 -13.45 0.65
CA LYS A 937 10.32 -12.10 1.13
C LYS A 937 9.90 -12.09 2.60
N TYR A 938 8.99 -12.99 3.02
CA TYR A 938 8.56 -13.06 4.41
C TYR A 938 9.59 -13.70 5.33
N GLU A 939 10.37 -14.68 4.87
CA GLU A 939 11.49 -15.23 5.65
C GLU A 939 12.60 -14.19 5.85
N ALA A 940 12.94 -13.39 4.84
CA ALA A 940 13.89 -12.28 4.97
C ALA A 940 13.39 -11.18 5.92
N ALA A 941 12.08 -10.89 5.91
CA ALA A 941 11.46 -9.90 6.80
C ALA A 941 11.30 -10.38 8.25
N ASN A 942 11.26 -11.70 8.50
CA ASN A 942 11.13 -12.28 9.84
C ASN A 942 11.80 -13.67 9.93
N PRO A 943 13.15 -13.74 10.02
CA PRO A 943 13.90 -14.99 9.92
C PRO A 943 13.47 -16.07 10.91
N GLY A 944 13.38 -17.31 10.43
CA GLY A 944 12.97 -18.48 11.22
C GLY A 944 11.48 -18.55 11.53
N LYS A 945 10.67 -17.54 11.18
CA LYS A 945 9.22 -17.50 11.42
C LYS A 945 8.41 -17.19 10.15
N GLY A 946 8.77 -16.17 9.38
CA GLY A 946 7.95 -15.66 8.27
C GLY A 946 7.74 -16.67 7.14
N GLY A 947 8.78 -17.42 6.77
CA GLY A 947 8.69 -18.52 5.81
C GLY A 947 7.81 -19.66 6.31
N LYS A 948 7.86 -19.99 7.61
CA LYS A 948 6.97 -21.01 8.22
C LYS A 948 5.50 -20.55 8.24
N GLN A 949 5.26 -19.26 8.49
CA GLN A 949 3.91 -18.69 8.43
C GLN A 949 3.36 -18.73 7.00
N TRP A 950 4.20 -18.47 5.99
CA TRP A 950 3.84 -18.65 4.57
C TRP A 950 3.60 -20.12 4.22
N ASP A 951 4.50 -21.02 4.60
CA ASP A 951 4.38 -22.46 4.39
C ASP A 951 3.09 -23.01 5.00
N TYR A 952 2.63 -22.47 6.14
CA TYR A 952 1.34 -22.83 6.73
C TYR A 952 0.13 -22.39 5.88
N GLN A 953 0.20 -21.23 5.20
CA GLN A 953 -0.87 -20.82 4.27
C GLN A 953 -1.03 -21.83 3.13
N MET A 954 0.11 -22.30 2.59
CA MET A 954 0.13 -23.25 1.48
C MET A 954 -0.20 -24.69 1.93
N THR A 955 0.39 -25.17 3.03
CA THR A 955 0.28 -26.59 3.43
C THR A 955 -0.99 -26.94 4.19
N SER A 956 -1.66 -25.98 4.83
CA SER A 956 -2.87 -26.24 5.64
C SER A 956 -4.10 -26.65 4.83
N GLY A 957 -4.12 -26.44 3.51
CA GLY A 957 -5.33 -26.63 2.71
C GLY A 957 -6.47 -25.70 3.12
N LYS A 958 -6.15 -24.54 3.72
CA LYS A 958 -7.15 -23.51 4.09
C LYS A 958 -7.88 -22.91 2.88
N SER A 959 -7.28 -22.99 1.69
CA SER A 959 -7.97 -22.73 0.42
C SER A 959 -7.37 -23.58 -0.71
N TYR A 960 -8.19 -23.97 -1.70
CA TYR A 960 -7.71 -24.59 -2.96
C TYR A 960 -8.71 -24.42 -4.12
N LEU A 961 -8.21 -24.48 -5.35
CA LEU A 961 -9.05 -24.50 -6.56
C LEU A 961 -9.53 -25.91 -6.90
N SER A 962 -10.76 -26.01 -7.41
CA SER A 962 -11.36 -27.20 -8.03
C SER A 962 -12.40 -26.76 -9.06
N GLY A 963 -12.98 -27.72 -9.78
CA GLY A 963 -14.00 -27.45 -10.80
C GLY A 963 -14.32 -28.69 -11.63
N PRO A 964 -15.19 -28.51 -12.65
CA PRO A 964 -16.08 -27.35 -12.81
C PRO A 964 -17.34 -27.42 -11.92
N ASP A 965 -17.97 -26.27 -11.65
CA ASP A 965 -19.36 -26.23 -11.18
C ASP A 965 -20.36 -26.45 -12.34
N ARG A 966 -21.67 -26.44 -12.08
CA ARG A 966 -22.69 -26.72 -13.12
C ARG A 966 -22.79 -25.68 -14.24
N LEU A 967 -22.05 -24.59 -14.19
CA LEU A 967 -21.98 -23.54 -15.22
C LEU A 967 -20.56 -23.40 -15.84
N ASP A 968 -19.75 -24.47 -15.82
CA ASP A 968 -18.32 -24.52 -16.21
C ASP A 968 -17.40 -23.54 -15.42
N ARG A 969 -17.87 -23.02 -14.28
CA ARG A 969 -17.08 -22.09 -13.46
C ARG A 969 -16.10 -22.85 -12.59
N THR A 970 -14.89 -22.30 -12.48
CA THR A 970 -13.90 -22.72 -11.47
C THR A 970 -14.39 -22.32 -10.09
N TYR A 971 -14.28 -23.21 -9.10
CA TYR A 971 -14.68 -22.92 -7.72
C TYR A 971 -13.51 -23.02 -6.72
N THR A 972 -13.44 -22.05 -5.81
CA THR A 972 -12.44 -22.01 -4.73
C THR A 972 -13.05 -22.57 -3.44
N VAL A 973 -12.51 -23.65 -2.90
CA VAL A 973 -12.88 -24.12 -1.56
C VAL A 973 -12.08 -23.34 -0.52
N ILE A 974 -12.73 -22.88 0.55
CA ILE A 974 -12.11 -22.19 1.68
C ILE A 974 -12.50 -22.92 2.97
N ASN A 975 -11.53 -23.54 3.65
CA ASN A 975 -11.72 -24.28 4.90
C ASN A 975 -11.55 -23.35 6.11
N VAL A 976 -12.65 -22.74 6.56
CA VAL A 976 -12.61 -21.63 7.53
C VAL A 976 -12.06 -22.06 8.89
N HIS A 977 -12.26 -23.32 9.31
CA HIS A 977 -11.69 -23.85 10.55
C HIS A 977 -10.15 -23.94 10.54
N HIS A 978 -9.50 -23.85 9.38
CA HIS A 978 -8.03 -23.70 9.23
C HIS A 978 -7.54 -22.25 9.21
N HIS A 979 -8.43 -21.25 9.41
CA HIS A 979 -8.03 -19.86 9.60
C HIS A 979 -7.99 -19.48 11.08
N LYS A 980 -6.99 -18.69 11.48
CA LYS A 980 -6.89 -17.98 12.76
C LYS A 980 -6.14 -16.69 12.52
N LYS A 981 -6.45 -15.63 13.25
CA LYS A 981 -5.83 -14.32 13.03
C LYS A 981 -4.36 -14.29 13.46
N GLU A 982 -4.02 -15.04 14.51
CA GLU A 982 -2.72 -15.03 15.18
C GLU A 982 -1.61 -15.74 14.40
N ASP A 983 -1.97 -16.65 13.49
CA ASP A 983 -1.02 -17.52 12.80
C ASP A 983 -0.17 -16.79 11.75
N GLN A 984 -0.61 -15.63 11.22
CA GLN A 984 0.09 -14.87 10.17
C GLN A 984 -0.28 -13.37 10.12
N PRO A 985 0.61 -12.47 9.64
CA PRO A 985 0.30 -11.06 9.43
C PRO A 985 -0.76 -10.82 8.33
N LEU A 986 -1.55 -9.75 8.45
CA LEU A 986 -2.62 -9.44 7.48
C LEU A 986 -2.11 -9.18 6.05
N ASP A 987 -0.95 -8.53 5.85
CA ASP A 987 -0.36 -8.35 4.50
C ASP A 987 -0.02 -9.69 3.83
N MET A 988 0.34 -10.71 4.62
CA MET A 988 0.60 -12.07 4.12
C MET A 988 -0.67 -12.68 3.53
N LEU A 989 -1.79 -12.61 4.26
CA LEU A 989 -3.10 -13.04 3.77
C LEU A 989 -3.49 -12.26 2.52
N ARG A 990 -3.40 -10.92 2.54
CA ARG A 990 -3.78 -10.06 1.41
C ARG A 990 -3.01 -10.42 0.13
N ARG A 991 -1.68 -10.57 0.18
CA ARG A 991 -0.88 -10.97 -0.99
C ARG A 991 -1.15 -12.40 -1.45
N TRP A 992 -1.40 -13.32 -0.52
CA TRP A 992 -1.76 -14.70 -0.84
C TRP A 992 -3.14 -14.80 -1.50
N THR A 993 -4.13 -14.00 -1.05
CA THR A 993 -5.43 -13.86 -1.73
C THR A 993 -5.25 -13.33 -3.15
N ILE A 994 -4.48 -12.25 -3.34
CA ILE A 994 -4.21 -11.66 -4.67
C ILE A 994 -3.56 -12.69 -5.59
N LEU A 995 -2.54 -13.43 -5.12
CA LEU A 995 -1.92 -14.51 -5.88
C LEU A 995 -2.93 -15.59 -6.31
N ILE A 996 -3.85 -15.98 -5.42
CA ILE A 996 -4.92 -16.93 -5.75
C ILE A 996 -5.92 -16.33 -6.75
N MET A 997 -6.37 -15.10 -6.58
CA MET A 997 -7.32 -14.44 -7.50
C MET A 997 -6.72 -14.34 -8.91
N GLU A 998 -5.51 -13.78 -9.04
CA GLU A 998 -4.84 -13.62 -10.34
C GLU A 998 -4.42 -14.94 -10.98
N THR A 999 -4.34 -16.03 -10.21
CA THR A 999 -4.15 -17.39 -10.75
C THR A 999 -5.49 -18.02 -11.17
N THR A 1000 -6.56 -17.82 -10.39
CA THR A 1000 -7.92 -18.29 -10.73
C THR A 1000 -8.40 -17.69 -12.06
N ARG A 1001 -8.02 -16.44 -12.36
CA ARG A 1001 -8.36 -15.77 -13.63
C ARG A 1001 -7.79 -16.44 -14.88
N LEU A 1002 -6.71 -17.21 -14.79
CA LEU A 1002 -6.25 -18.06 -15.92
C LEU A 1002 -7.26 -19.15 -16.29
N TYR A 1003 -8.06 -19.61 -15.33
CA TYR A 1003 -9.12 -20.61 -15.56
C TYR A 1003 -10.42 -19.97 -16.05
N MET A 1004 -10.48 -18.64 -16.20
CA MET A 1004 -11.61 -17.93 -16.77
C MET A 1004 -11.40 -17.76 -18.28
N ALA A 1005 -12.44 -18.12 -19.03
CA ALA A 1005 -12.43 -18.23 -20.48
C ALA A 1005 -13.86 -18.11 -20.98
N PHE A 1006 -14.10 -17.41 -22.09
CA PHE A 1006 -15.45 -17.09 -22.54
C PHE A 1006 -16.29 -18.36 -22.78
N PRO A 1007 -17.59 -18.39 -22.40
CA PRO A 1007 -18.41 -17.29 -21.83
C PRO A 1007 -18.32 -17.11 -20.30
N CYS A 1008 -17.40 -17.79 -19.63
CA CYS A 1008 -17.25 -17.79 -18.19
C CYS A 1008 -16.37 -16.64 -17.66
N GLU A 1009 -16.98 -15.47 -17.45
CA GLU A 1009 -16.37 -14.28 -16.81
C GLU A 1009 -16.34 -14.33 -15.26
N THR A 1010 -16.82 -15.41 -14.62
CA THR A 1010 -17.06 -15.45 -13.16
C THR A 1010 -16.59 -16.73 -12.48
N GLY A 1011 -16.01 -16.62 -11.29
CA GLY A 1011 -15.64 -17.74 -10.42
C GLY A 1011 -16.65 -18.00 -9.29
N SER A 1012 -16.62 -19.21 -8.74
CA SER A 1012 -17.46 -19.64 -7.61
C SER A 1012 -16.63 -19.82 -6.34
N ILE A 1013 -17.25 -19.72 -5.16
CA ILE A 1013 -16.57 -19.93 -3.87
C ILE A 1013 -17.40 -20.87 -2.98
N LEU A 1014 -16.74 -21.81 -2.30
CA LEU A 1014 -17.32 -22.74 -1.33
C LEU A 1014 -16.62 -22.57 0.02
N PHE A 1015 -17.21 -21.79 0.93
CA PHE A 1015 -16.76 -21.71 2.31
C PHE A 1015 -17.26 -22.94 3.07
N ASN A 1016 -16.32 -23.80 3.47
CA ASN A 1016 -16.58 -24.91 4.38
C ASN A 1016 -16.61 -24.39 5.82
N MET A 1017 -17.83 -24.24 6.34
CA MET A 1017 -18.10 -23.76 7.70
C MET A 1017 -18.21 -24.92 8.71
N LYS A 1018 -18.03 -26.18 8.29
CA LYS A 1018 -17.90 -27.31 9.21
C LYS A 1018 -16.74 -27.04 10.17
N GLN A 1019 -16.96 -27.30 11.46
CA GLN A 1019 -16.03 -27.01 12.56
C GLN A 1019 -15.71 -25.52 12.81
N PHE A 1020 -16.47 -24.57 12.25
CA PHE A 1020 -16.28 -23.14 12.53
C PHE A 1020 -16.47 -22.80 14.03
N ALA A 1021 -15.52 -22.05 14.59
CA ALA A 1021 -15.57 -21.42 15.90
C ALA A 1021 -15.26 -19.92 15.79
N LEU A 1022 -15.61 -19.12 16.81
CA LEU A 1022 -15.39 -17.67 16.79
C LEU A 1022 -13.90 -17.28 16.70
N SER A 1023 -12.97 -18.15 17.11
CA SER A 1023 -11.52 -17.98 16.90
C SER A 1023 -11.08 -18.03 15.43
N ASN A 1024 -11.94 -18.49 14.52
CA ASN A 1024 -11.70 -18.44 13.08
C ASN A 1024 -12.19 -17.12 12.45
N MET A 1025 -12.87 -16.24 13.21
CA MET A 1025 -13.46 -15.02 12.67
C MET A 1025 -12.48 -13.86 12.70
N ASP A 1026 -12.08 -13.39 11.52
CA ASP A 1026 -11.11 -12.33 11.32
C ASP A 1026 -11.75 -11.18 10.53
N PHE A 1027 -12.35 -10.21 11.25
CA PHE A 1027 -13.13 -9.13 10.63
C PHE A 1027 -12.29 -8.22 9.70
N GLU A 1028 -11.00 -8.02 9.98
CA GLU A 1028 -10.10 -7.22 9.13
C GLU A 1028 -9.80 -7.92 7.80
N TYR A 1029 -9.62 -9.24 7.83
CA TYR A 1029 -9.45 -10.04 6.62
C TYR A 1029 -10.77 -10.21 5.85
N VAL A 1030 -11.90 -10.38 6.55
CA VAL A 1030 -13.23 -10.42 5.92
C VAL A 1030 -13.58 -9.10 5.24
N LYS A 1031 -13.32 -7.94 5.85
CA LYS A 1031 -13.46 -6.63 5.17
C LYS A 1031 -12.65 -6.57 3.87
N PHE A 1032 -11.40 -7.03 3.89
CA PHE A 1032 -10.57 -7.08 2.68
C PHE A 1032 -11.14 -8.03 1.60
N LEU A 1033 -11.70 -9.18 1.97
CA LEU A 1033 -12.38 -10.07 1.02
C LEU A 1033 -13.62 -9.41 0.40
N ILE A 1034 -14.38 -8.60 1.15
CA ILE A 1034 -15.48 -7.77 0.62
C ILE A 1034 -14.93 -6.78 -0.42
N SER A 1035 -13.88 -6.02 -0.07
CA SER A 1035 -13.22 -5.10 -1.01
C SER A 1035 -12.72 -5.80 -2.29
N CYS A 1036 -12.27 -7.06 -2.20
CA CYS A 1036 -11.92 -7.84 -3.39
C CYS A 1036 -13.12 -8.07 -4.33
N PHE A 1037 -14.32 -8.36 -3.81
CA PHE A 1037 -15.50 -8.63 -4.67
C PHE A 1037 -16.21 -7.36 -5.16
N GLU A 1038 -16.09 -6.25 -4.42
CA GLU A 1038 -16.85 -5.02 -4.68
C GLU A 1038 -16.03 -3.90 -5.32
N ALA A 1039 -14.75 -3.80 -5.01
CA ALA A 1039 -13.87 -2.72 -5.48
C ALA A 1039 -12.79 -3.21 -6.45
N TYR A 1040 -12.09 -4.31 -6.15
CA TYR A 1040 -10.87 -4.70 -6.90
C TYR A 1040 -11.11 -5.69 -8.05
N TYR A 1041 -12.02 -6.65 -7.87
CA TYR A 1041 -12.43 -7.64 -8.88
C TYR A 1041 -13.96 -7.64 -9.07
N PRO A 1042 -14.57 -6.50 -9.45
CA PRO A 1042 -16.02 -6.37 -9.57
C PRO A 1042 -16.60 -7.33 -10.62
N GLU A 1043 -17.81 -7.80 -10.34
CA GLU A 1043 -18.55 -8.79 -11.14
C GLU A 1043 -17.83 -10.11 -11.45
N CYS A 1044 -16.64 -10.36 -10.87
CA CYS A 1044 -15.92 -11.63 -11.05
C CYS A 1044 -16.44 -12.75 -10.13
N LEU A 1045 -17.23 -12.43 -9.10
CA LEU A 1045 -17.93 -13.41 -8.26
C LEU A 1045 -19.25 -13.83 -8.93
N GLY A 1046 -19.39 -15.14 -9.17
CA GLY A 1046 -20.58 -15.77 -9.74
C GLY A 1046 -21.52 -16.38 -8.70
N VAL A 1047 -20.99 -17.11 -7.70
CA VAL A 1047 -21.76 -17.60 -6.55
C VAL A 1047 -20.84 -17.84 -5.33
N CYS A 1048 -21.35 -17.64 -4.13
CA CYS A 1048 -20.68 -17.91 -2.87
C CYS A 1048 -21.54 -18.86 -2.01
N LEU A 1049 -21.02 -20.02 -1.68
CA LEU A 1049 -21.72 -21.09 -0.95
C LEU A 1049 -21.17 -21.19 0.47
N LEU A 1050 -22.00 -20.88 1.47
CA LEU A 1050 -21.70 -21.04 2.89
C LEU A 1050 -22.20 -22.40 3.36
N HIS A 1051 -21.33 -23.40 3.36
CA HIS A 1051 -21.72 -24.80 3.57
C HIS A 1051 -21.51 -25.29 5.01
N GLY A 1052 -22.55 -25.87 5.60
CA GLY A 1052 -22.48 -26.49 6.93
C GLY A 1052 -22.34 -25.48 8.08
N ALA A 1053 -22.85 -24.26 7.90
CA ALA A 1053 -22.73 -23.18 8.88
C ALA A 1053 -23.41 -23.54 10.22
N PRO A 1054 -22.71 -23.46 11.37
CA PRO A 1054 -23.30 -23.72 12.68
C PRO A 1054 -24.26 -22.59 13.06
N TRP A 1055 -25.26 -22.89 13.89
CA TRP A 1055 -26.32 -21.92 14.27
C TRP A 1055 -25.78 -20.58 14.82
N VAL A 1056 -24.64 -20.60 15.52
CA VAL A 1056 -23.97 -19.40 16.05
C VAL A 1056 -23.50 -18.44 14.95
N PHE A 1057 -23.18 -18.94 13.75
CA PHE A 1057 -22.80 -18.11 12.61
C PHE A 1057 -23.95 -17.21 12.14
N GLY A 1058 -25.21 -17.53 12.45
CA GLY A 1058 -26.36 -16.66 12.19
C GLY A 1058 -26.30 -15.30 12.92
N ALA A 1059 -25.49 -15.18 13.98
CA ALA A 1059 -25.19 -13.89 14.62
C ALA A 1059 -24.06 -13.14 13.88
N VAL A 1060 -23.03 -13.85 13.43
CA VAL A 1060 -21.91 -13.29 12.65
C VAL A 1060 -22.39 -12.79 11.27
N TRP A 1061 -23.27 -13.54 10.61
CA TRP A 1061 -23.86 -13.14 9.33
C TRP A 1061 -24.65 -11.83 9.41
N LYS A 1062 -25.31 -11.54 10.55
CA LYS A 1062 -25.99 -10.26 10.78
C LYS A 1062 -25.03 -9.06 10.93
N LEU A 1063 -23.73 -9.30 11.14
CA LEU A 1063 -22.68 -8.28 11.14
C LEU A 1063 -22.00 -8.15 9.76
N ILE A 1064 -21.93 -9.24 8.99
CA ILE A 1064 -21.31 -9.24 7.64
C ILE A 1064 -22.29 -8.74 6.57
N ALA A 1065 -23.54 -9.21 6.57
CA ALA A 1065 -24.50 -8.91 5.52
C ALA A 1065 -24.79 -7.41 5.30
N PRO A 1066 -24.81 -6.53 6.33
CA PRO A 1066 -24.95 -5.08 6.12
C PRO A 1066 -23.71 -4.39 5.54
N LEU A 1067 -22.56 -5.09 5.47
CA LEU A 1067 -21.31 -4.60 4.88
C LEU A 1067 -21.13 -5.03 3.42
N LEU A 1068 -22.08 -5.79 2.85
CA LEU A 1068 -22.07 -6.25 1.47
C LEU A 1068 -22.99 -5.39 0.60
N ASP A 1069 -22.56 -5.06 -0.62
CA ASP A 1069 -23.44 -4.53 -1.65
C ASP A 1069 -24.60 -5.52 -1.92
N PRO A 1070 -25.84 -5.06 -2.12
CA PRO A 1070 -26.99 -5.94 -2.35
C PRO A 1070 -26.84 -6.96 -3.49
N VAL A 1071 -26.03 -6.68 -4.52
CA VAL A 1071 -25.74 -7.61 -5.63
C VAL A 1071 -24.78 -8.70 -5.17
N VAL A 1072 -23.77 -8.37 -4.37
CA VAL A 1072 -22.84 -9.35 -3.79
C VAL A 1072 -23.55 -10.20 -2.74
N ALA A 1073 -24.35 -9.60 -1.87
CA ALA A 1073 -25.16 -10.30 -0.87
C ALA A 1073 -26.15 -11.31 -1.51
N GLN A 1074 -26.76 -10.96 -2.65
CA GLN A 1074 -27.65 -11.86 -3.39
C GLN A 1074 -26.96 -13.09 -3.98
N LYS A 1075 -25.64 -13.03 -4.21
CA LYS A 1075 -24.83 -14.16 -4.69
C LYS A 1075 -24.40 -15.12 -3.57
N VAL A 1076 -24.78 -14.87 -2.31
CA VAL A 1076 -24.42 -15.71 -1.15
C VAL A 1076 -25.57 -16.65 -0.78
N HIS A 1077 -25.32 -17.96 -0.84
CA HIS A 1077 -26.29 -19.01 -0.52
C HIS A 1077 -25.81 -19.87 0.64
N PHE A 1078 -26.69 -20.13 1.60
CA PHE A 1078 -26.44 -21.11 2.66
C PHE A 1078 -26.81 -22.51 2.17
N THR A 1079 -25.95 -23.49 2.44
CA THR A 1079 -26.19 -24.91 2.12
C THR A 1079 -25.97 -25.76 3.36
N HIS A 1080 -26.90 -26.67 3.66
CA HIS A 1080 -26.92 -27.42 4.91
C HIS A 1080 -26.75 -28.92 4.70
N THR A 1081 -27.24 -29.47 3.58
CA THR A 1081 -27.04 -30.89 3.20
C THR A 1081 -26.09 -31.04 2.01
N ASN A 1082 -25.83 -32.28 1.59
CA ASN A 1082 -25.04 -32.54 0.38
C ASN A 1082 -25.87 -32.27 -0.88
N GLU A 1083 -27.19 -32.56 -0.84
CA GLU A 1083 -28.13 -32.25 -1.92
C GLU A 1083 -28.22 -30.74 -2.21
N ASP A 1084 -28.05 -29.90 -1.18
CA ASP A 1084 -27.93 -28.44 -1.34
C ASP A 1084 -26.70 -28.04 -2.17
N LEU A 1085 -25.54 -28.70 -1.97
CA LEU A 1085 -24.35 -28.49 -2.81
C LEU A 1085 -24.52 -29.09 -4.21
N HIS A 1086 -25.17 -30.26 -4.33
CA HIS A 1086 -25.39 -30.95 -5.60
C HIS A 1086 -26.23 -30.15 -6.60
N GLN A 1087 -26.95 -29.12 -6.14
CA GLN A 1087 -27.67 -28.16 -6.98
C GLN A 1087 -26.71 -27.19 -7.69
N PHE A 1088 -25.55 -26.86 -7.12
CA PHE A 1088 -24.57 -25.93 -7.71
C PHE A 1088 -23.35 -26.63 -8.34
N ILE A 1089 -22.86 -27.71 -7.73
CA ILE A 1089 -21.67 -28.46 -8.16
C ILE A 1089 -22.08 -29.92 -8.38
N ALA A 1090 -21.65 -30.54 -9.48
CA ALA A 1090 -21.96 -31.95 -9.74
C ALA A 1090 -21.19 -32.88 -8.76
N PRO A 1091 -21.78 -33.98 -8.25
CA PRO A 1091 -21.12 -34.90 -7.32
C PRO A 1091 -19.73 -35.37 -7.77
N GLU A 1092 -19.58 -35.68 -9.06
CA GLU A 1092 -18.35 -36.08 -9.74
C GLU A 1092 -17.22 -35.03 -9.66
N ASN A 1093 -17.57 -33.75 -9.50
CA ASN A 1093 -16.64 -32.63 -9.42
C ASN A 1093 -16.40 -32.16 -7.99
N LEU A 1094 -17.05 -32.79 -7.01
CA LEU A 1094 -17.08 -32.40 -5.61
C LEU A 1094 -16.33 -33.44 -4.75
N PRO A 1095 -15.42 -33.03 -3.84
CA PRO A 1095 -14.72 -33.97 -2.95
C PRO A 1095 -15.66 -34.75 -2.02
N ALA A 1096 -15.24 -35.96 -1.63
CA ALA A 1096 -16.03 -36.87 -0.79
C ALA A 1096 -16.43 -36.28 0.59
N GLU A 1097 -15.64 -35.35 1.15
CA GLU A 1097 -15.95 -34.64 2.41
C GLU A 1097 -17.18 -33.70 2.33
N PHE A 1098 -17.59 -33.37 1.09
CA PHE A 1098 -18.80 -32.61 0.76
C PHE A 1098 -19.90 -33.50 0.13
N GLY A 1099 -19.74 -34.83 0.19
CA GLY A 1099 -20.71 -35.78 -0.34
C GLY A 1099 -20.69 -35.93 -1.86
N GLY A 1100 -19.59 -35.60 -2.53
CA GLY A 1100 -19.34 -35.97 -3.92
C GLY A 1100 -18.58 -37.29 -4.07
N THR A 1101 -18.17 -37.61 -5.29
CA THR A 1101 -17.43 -38.83 -5.64
C THR A 1101 -15.98 -38.56 -6.07
N LYS A 1102 -15.55 -37.29 -6.18
CA LYS A 1102 -14.17 -36.94 -6.53
C LYS A 1102 -13.21 -37.40 -5.42
N ASN A 1103 -12.32 -38.34 -5.74
CA ASN A 1103 -11.27 -38.82 -4.84
C ASN A 1103 -10.12 -37.79 -4.75
N PHE A 1104 -10.43 -36.61 -4.23
CA PHE A 1104 -9.51 -35.50 -4.08
C PHE A 1104 -9.09 -35.35 -2.61
N LYS A 1105 -7.80 -35.14 -2.39
CA LYS A 1105 -7.24 -34.64 -1.13
C LYS A 1105 -6.22 -33.56 -1.45
N TYR A 1106 -6.35 -32.40 -0.83
CA TYR A 1106 -5.35 -31.34 -0.99
C TYR A 1106 -4.00 -31.77 -0.43
N ILE A 1107 -2.95 -31.71 -1.26
CA ILE A 1107 -1.57 -32.01 -0.90
C ILE A 1107 -0.69 -30.98 -1.63
N TYR A 1108 -0.19 -29.99 -0.90
CA TYR A 1108 0.70 -28.97 -1.44
C TYR A 1108 1.99 -29.60 -1.98
N GLU A 1109 2.39 -29.20 -3.19
CA GLU A 1109 3.68 -29.56 -3.79
C GLU A 1109 4.62 -28.35 -3.70
N VAL A 1110 5.66 -28.49 -2.88
CA VAL A 1110 6.72 -27.50 -2.71
C VAL A 1110 7.45 -27.28 -4.04
N PRO A 1111 7.84 -26.03 -4.40
CA PRO A 1111 8.69 -25.75 -5.56
C PRO A 1111 9.98 -26.58 -5.51
N ARG A 1112 10.43 -27.09 -6.68
CA ARG A 1112 11.56 -28.04 -6.73
C ARG A 1112 12.92 -27.36 -6.85
N ASP A 1113 13.13 -26.47 -7.83
CA ASP A 1113 14.04 -25.32 -7.67
C ASP A 1113 13.84 -24.21 -8.73
N GLU A 1114 14.59 -23.10 -8.58
CA GLU A 1114 14.36 -21.77 -9.21
C GLU A 1114 12.89 -21.27 -9.11
N ASN A 1115 12.52 -20.20 -9.84
CA ASN A 1115 11.16 -19.61 -9.81
C ASN A 1115 10.21 -20.23 -10.85
N GLY A 1116 10.66 -21.24 -11.60
CA GLY A 1116 9.85 -21.98 -12.57
C GLY A 1116 9.44 -21.19 -13.82
N PHE A 1117 10.13 -20.08 -14.12
CA PHE A 1117 10.01 -19.45 -15.43
C PHE A 1117 10.54 -20.41 -16.50
N ALA A 1118 9.74 -20.65 -17.54
CA ALA A 1118 10.16 -21.50 -18.66
C ALA A 1118 11.04 -20.70 -19.63
N ASP A 1119 12.06 -21.36 -20.20
CA ASP A 1119 12.82 -20.79 -21.32
C ASP A 1119 11.98 -20.90 -22.61
N VAL A 1120 11.07 -19.94 -22.79
CA VAL A 1120 10.17 -19.88 -23.95
C VAL A 1120 10.97 -19.40 -25.18
N PRO A 1121 11.05 -20.21 -26.25
CA PRO A 1121 11.70 -19.79 -27.49
C PRO A 1121 11.07 -18.51 -28.04
N ASN A 1122 11.91 -17.63 -28.58
CA ASN A 1122 11.49 -16.39 -29.23
C ASN A 1122 10.68 -15.44 -28.31
N LYS A 1123 10.86 -15.51 -26.98
CA LYS A 1123 10.16 -14.65 -26.00
C LYS A 1123 10.18 -13.15 -26.35
N ASP A 1124 11.29 -12.65 -26.89
CA ASP A 1124 11.45 -11.23 -27.21
C ASP A 1124 10.66 -10.86 -28.48
N GLU A 1125 10.53 -11.78 -29.45
CA GLU A 1125 9.60 -11.65 -30.59
C GLU A 1125 8.14 -11.73 -30.13
N LEU A 1126 7.83 -12.58 -29.14
CA LEU A 1126 6.49 -12.68 -28.56
C LEU A 1126 6.12 -11.41 -27.78
N PHE A 1127 7.04 -10.80 -27.02
CA PHE A 1127 6.82 -9.49 -26.40
C PHE A 1127 6.63 -8.37 -27.43
N ALA A 1128 7.37 -8.42 -28.55
CA ALA A 1128 7.17 -7.50 -29.67
C ALA A 1128 5.80 -7.69 -30.35
N LYS A 1129 5.40 -8.94 -30.68
CA LYS A 1129 4.09 -9.26 -31.27
C LYS A 1129 2.96 -8.90 -30.31
N LYS A 1130 3.12 -9.12 -29.00
CA LYS A 1130 2.16 -8.67 -27.97
C LYS A 1130 1.93 -7.16 -28.10
N LYS A 1131 3.00 -6.37 -28.02
CA LYS A 1131 2.92 -4.92 -28.09
C LYS A 1131 2.31 -4.42 -29.41
N GLN A 1132 2.68 -5.04 -30.53
CA GLN A 1132 2.08 -4.75 -31.84
C GLN A 1132 0.56 -4.98 -31.84
N LEU A 1133 0.09 -6.12 -31.32
CA LEU A 1133 -1.34 -6.43 -31.24
C LEU A 1133 -2.11 -5.49 -30.30
N GLU A 1134 -1.47 -5.02 -29.22
CA GLU A 1134 -2.04 -4.01 -28.33
C GLU A 1134 -2.17 -2.65 -29.05
N GLU A 1135 -1.15 -2.21 -29.77
CA GLU A 1135 -1.18 -0.98 -30.58
C GLU A 1135 -2.18 -1.07 -31.76
N GLU A 1136 -2.30 -2.23 -32.42
CA GLU A 1136 -3.29 -2.49 -33.47
C GLU A 1136 -4.72 -2.53 -32.91
N PHE A 1137 -4.97 -3.20 -31.79
CA PHE A 1137 -6.28 -3.22 -31.13
C PHE A 1137 -6.68 -1.83 -30.64
N GLU A 1138 -5.76 -1.04 -30.08
CA GLU A 1138 -6.03 0.37 -29.72
C GLU A 1138 -6.41 1.19 -30.95
N LYS A 1139 -5.69 1.06 -32.07
CA LYS A 1139 -5.98 1.76 -33.33
C LYS A 1139 -7.38 1.44 -33.86
N VAL A 1140 -7.71 0.15 -34.02
CA VAL A 1140 -9.03 -0.27 -34.53
C VAL A 1140 -10.14 0.10 -33.54
N THR A 1141 -9.89 0.02 -32.23
CA THR A 1141 -10.85 0.44 -31.21
C THR A 1141 -11.10 1.96 -31.20
N ARG A 1142 -10.08 2.79 -31.48
CA ARG A 1142 -10.25 4.25 -31.65
C ARG A 1142 -11.13 4.59 -32.84
N GLU A 1143 -10.95 3.90 -33.97
CA GLU A 1143 -11.83 4.06 -35.15
C GLU A 1143 -13.26 3.61 -34.82
N TRP A 1144 -13.43 2.38 -34.33
CA TRP A 1144 -14.70 1.80 -33.90
C TRP A 1144 -15.45 2.67 -32.87
N ALA A 1145 -14.76 3.30 -31.92
CA ALA A 1145 -15.38 4.17 -30.92
C ALA A 1145 -15.88 5.52 -31.46
N THR A 1146 -15.54 5.88 -32.71
CA THR A 1146 -16.10 7.06 -33.40
C THR A 1146 -17.31 6.74 -34.28
N THR A 1147 -17.56 5.47 -34.62
CA THR A 1147 -18.68 5.09 -35.50
C THR A 1147 -20.01 5.03 -34.76
N MET A 1148 -21.08 5.51 -35.42
CA MET A 1148 -22.46 5.42 -34.93
C MET A 1148 -23.01 4.00 -35.11
N GLY A 1149 -23.59 3.41 -34.06
CA GLY A 1149 -24.19 2.07 -34.10
C GLY A 1149 -23.18 0.92 -34.17
N SER A 1150 -23.65 -0.27 -34.52
CA SER A 1150 -22.83 -1.47 -34.72
C SER A 1150 -22.08 -1.43 -36.07
N THR A 1151 -20.85 -1.95 -36.08
CA THR A 1151 -19.98 -1.99 -37.29
C THR A 1151 -19.33 -3.38 -37.40
N PRO A 1152 -20.01 -4.35 -38.04
CA PRO A 1152 -19.64 -5.77 -38.01
C PRO A 1152 -18.21 -6.08 -38.48
N GLU A 1153 -17.70 -5.31 -39.43
CA GLU A 1153 -16.33 -5.45 -39.95
C GLU A 1153 -15.28 -5.13 -38.89
N LEU A 1154 -15.43 -3.98 -38.23
CA LEU A 1154 -14.52 -3.52 -37.16
C LEU A 1154 -14.69 -4.35 -35.88
N ASP A 1155 -15.91 -4.75 -35.52
CA ASP A 1155 -16.13 -5.63 -34.37
C ASP A 1155 -15.46 -7.00 -34.57
N LYS A 1156 -15.56 -7.57 -35.77
CA LYS A 1156 -14.85 -8.81 -36.12
C LYS A 1156 -13.33 -8.62 -36.11
N GLU A 1157 -12.81 -7.50 -36.63
CA GLU A 1157 -11.37 -7.22 -36.62
C GLU A 1157 -10.83 -7.12 -35.18
N ARG A 1158 -11.57 -6.46 -34.27
CA ARG A 1158 -11.24 -6.39 -32.84
C ARG A 1158 -11.26 -7.77 -32.18
N ASP A 1159 -12.26 -8.60 -32.49
CA ASP A 1159 -12.35 -9.97 -31.94
C ASP A 1159 -11.17 -10.86 -32.41
N GLU A 1160 -10.76 -10.77 -33.68
CA GLU A 1160 -9.60 -11.54 -34.18
C GLU A 1160 -8.26 -11.04 -33.61
N LEU A 1161 -8.10 -9.71 -33.44
CA LEU A 1161 -6.94 -9.13 -32.75
C LEU A 1161 -6.86 -9.59 -31.29
N ALA A 1162 -8.00 -9.66 -30.58
CA ALA A 1162 -8.07 -10.19 -29.21
C ALA A 1162 -7.73 -11.70 -29.15
N LYS A 1163 -8.12 -12.50 -30.16
CA LYS A 1163 -7.76 -13.93 -30.28
C LYS A 1163 -6.26 -14.12 -30.45
N GLU A 1164 -5.64 -13.36 -31.34
CA GLU A 1164 -4.18 -13.44 -31.53
C GLU A 1164 -3.41 -12.89 -30.32
N HIS A 1165 -3.94 -11.85 -29.64
CA HIS A 1165 -3.36 -11.33 -28.39
C HIS A 1165 -3.38 -12.39 -27.28
N ARG A 1166 -4.54 -13.03 -27.03
CA ARG A 1166 -4.68 -14.11 -26.03
C ARG A 1166 -3.68 -15.25 -26.26
N LYS A 1167 -3.50 -15.70 -27.51
CA LYS A 1167 -2.51 -16.75 -27.85
C LYS A 1167 -1.09 -16.33 -27.48
N VAL A 1168 -0.72 -15.08 -27.78
CA VAL A 1168 0.63 -14.56 -27.48
C VAL A 1168 0.85 -14.37 -25.98
N VAL A 1169 -0.12 -13.83 -25.22
CA VAL A 1169 0.05 -13.69 -23.76
C VAL A 1169 -0.02 -15.03 -23.02
N ILE A 1170 -0.76 -16.02 -23.53
CA ILE A 1170 -0.71 -17.41 -23.03
C ILE A 1170 0.68 -18.02 -23.24
N ALA A 1171 1.29 -17.84 -24.42
CA ALA A 1171 2.66 -18.29 -24.68
C ALA A 1171 3.70 -17.56 -23.81
N LEU A 1172 3.41 -16.32 -23.37
CA LEU A 1172 4.26 -15.52 -22.48
C LEU A 1172 3.99 -15.73 -20.97
N ASP A 1173 2.86 -16.31 -20.56
CA ASP A 1173 2.54 -16.46 -19.13
C ASP A 1173 3.64 -17.22 -18.36
N PRO A 1174 4.27 -18.30 -18.88
CA PRO A 1174 5.42 -18.96 -18.25
C PRO A 1174 6.70 -18.12 -18.12
N VAL A 1175 6.75 -16.90 -18.67
CA VAL A 1175 7.87 -15.94 -18.54
C VAL A 1175 7.50 -14.77 -17.61
N VAL A 1176 6.21 -14.53 -17.39
CA VAL A 1176 5.70 -13.38 -16.61
C VAL A 1176 5.14 -13.83 -15.25
N ARG A 1177 4.68 -15.07 -15.12
CA ARG A 1177 4.16 -15.68 -13.91
C ARG A 1177 5.11 -16.76 -13.41
N ALA A 1178 5.42 -16.70 -12.11
CA ALA A 1178 6.17 -17.77 -11.47
C ALA A 1178 5.25 -18.95 -11.13
N ASP A 1179 5.79 -20.15 -11.27
CA ASP A 1179 5.05 -21.42 -11.26
C ASP A 1179 4.30 -21.63 -9.92
N THR A 1180 2.97 -21.75 -9.98
CA THR A 1180 2.14 -21.99 -8.77
C THR A 1180 1.95 -23.49 -8.51
N HIS A 1181 1.43 -23.84 -7.33
CA HIS A 1181 1.07 -25.20 -6.97
C HIS A 1181 0.24 -25.91 -8.04
N TYR A 1182 -0.69 -25.18 -8.66
CA TYR A 1182 -1.61 -25.73 -9.65
C TYR A 1182 -0.93 -26.02 -10.99
N HIS A 1183 0.15 -25.31 -11.33
CA HIS A 1183 1.00 -25.62 -12.47
C HIS A 1183 1.81 -26.91 -12.22
N ARG A 1184 2.45 -27.01 -11.05
CA ARG A 1184 3.18 -28.22 -10.63
C ARG A 1184 2.30 -29.46 -10.51
N LYS A 1185 1.01 -29.29 -10.20
CA LYS A 1185 -0.01 -30.36 -10.24
C LYS A 1185 -0.50 -30.72 -11.64
N GLY A 1186 -0.24 -29.88 -12.65
CA GLY A 1186 -0.76 -30.02 -14.00
C GLY A 1186 -2.23 -29.61 -14.17
N TYR A 1187 -2.84 -28.91 -13.19
CA TYR A 1187 -4.23 -28.46 -13.28
C TYR A 1187 -4.44 -27.32 -14.29
N VAL A 1188 -3.39 -26.52 -14.49
CA VAL A 1188 -3.25 -25.59 -15.60
C VAL A 1188 -1.82 -25.72 -16.12
N ARG A 1189 -1.65 -25.74 -17.45
CA ARG A 1189 -0.32 -25.81 -18.08
C ARG A 1189 -0.35 -25.20 -19.47
N VAL A 1190 0.76 -24.59 -19.89
CA VAL A 1190 0.94 -24.05 -21.24
C VAL A 1190 1.78 -25.03 -22.05
N GLU A 1191 1.16 -25.70 -23.03
CA GLU A 1191 1.81 -26.70 -23.89
C GLU A 1191 1.72 -26.30 -25.35
N ASN A 1192 2.88 -26.09 -25.99
CA ASN A 1192 2.97 -25.65 -27.39
C ASN A 1192 2.15 -24.38 -27.69
N GLY A 1193 2.13 -23.43 -26.75
CA GLY A 1193 1.36 -22.19 -26.84
C GLY A 1193 -0.13 -22.32 -26.50
N ARG A 1194 -0.61 -23.50 -26.08
CA ARG A 1194 -2.01 -23.75 -25.70
C ARG A 1194 -2.18 -23.81 -24.19
N LEU A 1195 -3.23 -23.18 -23.65
CA LEU A 1195 -3.59 -23.22 -22.24
C LEU A 1195 -4.53 -24.40 -21.97
N ILE A 1196 -4.00 -25.44 -21.31
CA ILE A 1196 -4.73 -26.68 -21.02
C ILE A 1196 -5.13 -26.71 -19.54
N ARG A 1197 -6.42 -26.98 -19.29
CA ARG A 1197 -7.02 -27.22 -17.97
C ARG A 1197 -7.33 -28.70 -17.79
N ASP A 1198 -6.88 -29.31 -16.69
CA ASP A 1198 -7.24 -30.67 -16.29
C ASP A 1198 -7.57 -30.72 -14.79
N TRP A 1199 -8.80 -31.08 -14.44
CA TRP A 1199 -9.23 -31.15 -13.03
C TRP A 1199 -8.93 -32.48 -12.34
N GLN A 1200 -8.29 -33.43 -13.05
CA GLN A 1200 -7.91 -34.77 -12.61
C GLN A 1200 -9.06 -35.55 -11.93
N ASN A 1201 -10.29 -35.28 -12.39
CA ASN A 1201 -11.54 -35.92 -12.00
C ASN A 1201 -12.03 -36.99 -12.99
N GLY A 1202 -11.57 -36.92 -14.25
CA GLY A 1202 -12.01 -37.80 -15.34
C GLY A 1202 -12.71 -37.07 -16.49
N ASP A 1203 -12.96 -35.76 -16.39
CA ASP A 1203 -13.58 -34.96 -17.46
C ASP A 1203 -12.70 -34.83 -18.72
N GLY A 1204 -11.39 -35.08 -18.58
CA GLY A 1204 -10.40 -34.92 -19.63
C GLY A 1204 -9.83 -33.52 -19.74
N GLU A 1205 -8.93 -33.34 -20.70
CA GLU A 1205 -8.22 -32.07 -20.92
C GLU A 1205 -9.08 -31.07 -21.69
N VAL A 1206 -9.19 -29.85 -21.17
CA VAL A 1206 -9.95 -28.76 -21.79
C VAL A 1206 -8.99 -27.69 -22.27
N ASP A 1207 -8.97 -27.46 -23.58
CA ASP A 1207 -8.25 -26.33 -24.20
C ASP A 1207 -9.04 -25.03 -23.99
N LEU A 1208 -8.38 -24.04 -23.38
CA LEU A 1208 -8.93 -22.71 -23.09
C LEU A 1208 -8.33 -21.62 -24.00
N THR A 1209 -7.48 -21.97 -24.96
CA THR A 1209 -6.64 -21.00 -25.70
C THR A 1209 -7.48 -20.03 -26.53
N GLU A 1210 -8.41 -20.54 -27.33
CA GLU A 1210 -9.22 -19.75 -28.27
C GLU A 1210 -10.62 -19.39 -27.72
N ARG A 1211 -10.88 -19.59 -26.43
CA ARG A 1211 -12.16 -19.27 -25.77
C ARG A 1211 -12.22 -17.78 -25.35
N ILE A 1212 -12.67 -16.92 -26.28
CA ILE A 1212 -12.90 -15.47 -26.14
C ILE A 1212 -14.30 -15.08 -26.64
#